data_AF-A0A1F5LL08-F1
#
_entry.id   AF-A0A1F5LL08-F1
#
_cell.length_a   1.000
_cell.length_b   1.000
_cell.length_c   1.000
_cell.angle_alpha   90.00
_cell.angle_beta   90.00
_cell.angle_gamma   90.00
#
_symmetry.space_group_name_H-M   'P 1'
#
loop_
_entity.id
_entity.type
_entity.pdbx_description
1 polymer ?
#
loop_
_entity_poly.entity_id
_entity_poly.type
_entity_poly.pdbx_seq_one_letter_code
_entity_poly.pdbx_strand_id
1 'polypeptide(L)'
;MSTLSDDEAIARLQQDFLSTISSVVEKPNSVVKKPKLLKKNIRRLETYLNNPHLEVNFEIDGFSPLEKATSRWWVLEKLLELKSLDLNFRTPDGRTSIFSAIESPQTDSLKLLLQKGAAVDVVDNKGRTAISVAAEYGRIDHMKHLVQSNANINVKDVNGWTPISFAISRSQNDSNDSTKYLLSQKDIHLSNHDTDGRTLAVIAAQGENIEGLRLLLDANITVTPMDRIEHSPLLWAILQMDTITARLILRADRSLVDYKVQGRTPLSIATEIGDIDMIKLLVELGANVNLADDFVWPSLRDFSFKSYFPSDEFLREVDCFVEGARCGTNCRKPLLVAAEFQHSEVLNLLLEAKADINTRDAEGRTALTWAISRKLEKTVELLLSNPEIDINCRDMNGQSPFALAAGMGNVCMLEKLLKQGPDVNSEDDNQKTPLLLAATNRCLEAVEFLLKIPEIDVDHVDDHGRTPFSFAAEKDSLPIMQALLNKQADPHRLDNRGCTSFWWFLQTRHAWLSSPQPPNVADWDPSSLQALICALPTPYKKDPSGRDWLSWAASYGDEEIVRCLLQCGEEVNVNARDDTRETFSKTPLIWALEGEHDSVIDLLKDGDNISLHLLVEGIRSASKEYCLRLMRALLQAGYNLNQTDMNGRTPLHSACRTDDKEIVSILINANAKLSCKDHTGNTPLQIALHAKSKIVVDTLLKAPSVDLNPVRSEEWFSLGKRRAAWAQVTKKIGNEGFELKLENDIACVFLPCAREIRLSLCGDKSVWSKLSGILGIKDLLTGQEKYLKHAQRGFGNQLVTYVQIEFPEEAGEEFHCPWGIAWISRQTTDGPAHAFISTLPDGWIPNDFADFLEQFLKTVRQRWKEMCSHASRKVEHLKSRITKAIDEIEHSVTARLDYLEQAVRELLQIELAWISTNESASFKRLSWITFVYLPLMFVSSLFGMNVNLLKDYPDWRWYLLFSGLSLVLTGTLWITFKFLYARKTSSFYFNG
;
A
#
# COMPACT_ATOMS: atom_id res chain seq x y z
N MET A 1 84.25 51.54 -36.47
CA MET A 1 85.27 50.77 -37.21
C MET A 1 86.15 50.12 -36.15
N SER A 2 86.19 48.82 -35.89
CA SER A 2 86.03 47.61 -36.70
C SER A 2 85.53 46.51 -35.76
N THR A 3 84.37 45.90 -35.96
CA THR A 3 84.21 44.66 -36.74
C THR A 3 82.70 44.40 -36.80
N LEU A 4 81.97 45.25 -37.52
CA LEU A 4 80.62 44.88 -37.94
C LEU A 4 80.82 44.14 -39.25
N SER A 5 80.16 42.99 -39.41
CA SER A 5 80.09 42.32 -40.71
C SER A 5 79.54 43.32 -41.75
N ASP A 6 79.94 43.20 -43.02
CA ASP A 6 79.45 44.10 -44.08
C ASP A 6 77.90 44.15 -44.11
N ASP A 7 77.25 43.04 -43.75
CA ASP A 7 75.80 42.90 -43.61
C ASP A 7 75.21 43.76 -42.46
N GLU A 8 75.86 43.82 -41.29
CA GLU A 8 75.40 44.66 -40.17
C GLU A 8 75.56 46.16 -40.43
N ALA A 9 76.56 46.55 -41.24
CA ALA A 9 76.76 47.94 -41.65
C ALA A 9 75.67 48.39 -42.64
N ILE A 10 75.29 47.50 -43.58
CA ILE A 10 74.20 47.72 -44.52
C ILE A 10 72.86 47.79 -43.78
N ALA A 11 72.59 46.88 -42.85
CA ALA A 11 71.35 46.86 -42.06
C ALA A 11 71.16 48.14 -41.23
N ARG A 12 72.22 48.65 -40.57
CA ARG A 12 72.16 49.94 -39.84
C ARG A 12 71.90 51.12 -40.77
N LEU A 13 72.51 51.11 -41.95
CA LEU A 13 72.33 52.15 -42.95
C LEU A 13 70.89 52.15 -43.51
N GLN A 14 70.33 50.98 -43.76
CA GLN A 14 68.92 50.77 -44.12
C GLN A 14 67.96 51.23 -43.01
N GLN A 15 68.26 50.93 -41.73
CA GLN A 15 67.46 51.35 -40.58
C GLN A 15 67.48 52.88 -40.38
N ASP A 16 68.65 53.51 -40.51
CA ASP A 16 68.80 54.97 -40.45
C ASP A 16 68.07 55.65 -41.62
N PHE A 17 68.08 55.04 -42.80
CA PHE A 17 67.35 55.55 -43.97
C PHE A 17 65.83 55.49 -43.75
N LEU A 18 65.29 54.34 -43.31
CA LEU A 18 63.86 54.16 -43.04
C LEU A 18 63.35 55.06 -41.90
N SER A 19 64.14 55.23 -40.83
CA SER A 19 63.81 56.15 -39.73
C SER A 19 63.82 57.60 -40.19
N THR A 20 64.74 57.97 -41.10
CA THR A 20 64.75 59.30 -41.69
C THR A 20 63.50 59.53 -42.54
N ILE A 21 63.07 58.57 -43.38
CA ILE A 21 61.81 58.64 -44.14
C ILE A 21 60.63 58.81 -43.18
N SER A 22 60.54 57.97 -42.15
CA SER A 22 59.47 58.01 -41.14
C SER A 22 59.39 59.39 -40.47
N SER A 23 60.53 59.99 -40.12
CA SER A 23 60.58 61.32 -39.50
C SER A 23 60.13 62.47 -40.43
N VAL A 24 60.18 62.26 -41.75
CA VAL A 24 59.70 63.23 -42.76
C VAL A 24 58.22 63.02 -43.08
N VAL A 25 57.77 61.77 -43.01
CA VAL A 25 56.42 61.30 -43.32
C VAL A 25 55.42 61.59 -42.20
N GLU A 26 55.77 61.29 -40.95
CA GLU A 26 54.88 61.39 -39.79
C GLU A 26 54.36 62.82 -39.63
N LYS A 27 53.05 62.96 -39.40
CA LYS A 27 52.48 64.24 -38.98
C LYS A 27 53.13 64.62 -37.63
N PRO A 28 53.52 65.89 -37.43
CA PRO A 28 53.78 66.41 -36.09
C PRO A 28 52.44 66.50 -35.36
N ASN A 29 51.94 65.37 -34.84
CA ASN A 29 50.85 65.40 -33.88
C ASN A 29 51.44 65.87 -32.55
N SER A 30 50.90 66.99 -32.08
CA SER A 30 51.34 67.78 -30.94
C SER A 30 52.59 68.65 -31.18
N VAL A 31 52.31 69.94 -31.31
CA VAL A 31 53.04 71.07 -30.75
C VAL A 31 54.56 70.87 -30.65
N VAL A 32 55.28 71.57 -31.54
CA VAL A 32 56.75 71.71 -31.63
C VAL A 32 57.47 70.61 -32.44
N LYS A 33 57.88 70.93 -33.68
CA LYS A 33 59.33 71.05 -34.03
C LYS A 33 59.61 71.62 -35.43
N LYS A 34 60.12 72.85 -35.39
CA LYS A 34 61.14 73.50 -36.24
C LYS A 34 61.26 73.03 -37.73
N PRO A 35 60.96 73.89 -38.71
CA PRO A 35 61.22 73.69 -40.15
C PRO A 35 62.68 73.32 -40.50
N LYS A 36 63.63 73.66 -39.63
CA LYS A 36 65.06 73.30 -39.77
C LYS A 36 65.31 71.79 -39.65
N LEU A 37 64.55 71.07 -38.82
CA LEU A 37 64.71 69.63 -38.64
C LEU A 37 64.21 68.88 -39.89
N LEU A 38 63.07 69.30 -40.43
CA LEU A 38 62.52 68.79 -41.69
C LEU A 38 63.48 69.02 -42.87
N LYS A 39 64.01 70.25 -43.02
CA LYS A 39 65.03 70.55 -44.06
C LYS A 39 66.32 69.74 -43.88
N LYS A 40 66.74 69.46 -42.64
CA LYS A 40 67.90 68.62 -42.34
C LYS A 40 67.65 67.15 -42.72
N ASN A 41 66.46 66.62 -42.41
CA ASN A 41 66.10 65.25 -42.74
C ASN A 41 65.90 65.08 -44.26
N ILE A 42 65.36 66.08 -44.96
CA ILE A 42 65.29 66.10 -46.43
C ILE A 42 66.70 66.04 -47.04
N ARG A 43 67.64 66.88 -46.59
CA ARG A 43 69.03 66.82 -47.06
C ARG A 43 69.69 65.48 -46.74
N ARG A 44 69.43 64.91 -45.56
CA ARG A 44 69.91 63.57 -45.19
C ARG A 44 69.37 62.49 -46.13
N LEU A 45 68.07 62.53 -46.47
CA LEU A 45 67.49 61.64 -47.47
C LEU A 45 68.21 61.79 -48.81
N GLU A 46 68.40 63.02 -49.32
CA GLU A 46 69.19 63.26 -50.54
C GLU A 46 70.62 62.70 -50.44
N THR A 47 71.22 62.70 -49.24
CA THR A 47 72.56 62.14 -49.03
C THR A 47 72.56 60.60 -49.06
N TYR A 48 71.58 59.96 -48.41
CA TYR A 48 71.41 58.50 -48.43
C TYR A 48 71.08 58.01 -49.85
N LEU A 49 70.27 58.75 -50.60
CA LEU A 49 69.87 58.41 -51.97
C LEU A 49 71.02 58.44 -52.98
N ASN A 50 72.09 59.18 -52.69
CA ASN A 50 73.30 59.21 -53.52
C ASN A 50 74.35 58.18 -53.10
N ASN A 51 74.07 57.34 -52.10
CA ASN A 51 75.01 56.34 -51.61
C ASN A 51 74.95 55.05 -52.46
N PRO A 52 76.04 54.64 -53.14
CA PRO A 52 76.04 53.46 -54.02
C PRO A 52 75.88 52.12 -53.27
N HIS A 53 76.06 52.10 -51.95
CA HIS A 53 75.91 50.89 -51.11
C HIS A 53 74.51 50.74 -50.49
N LEU A 54 73.60 51.70 -50.71
CA LEU A 54 72.22 51.60 -50.24
C LEU A 54 71.39 50.80 -51.25
N GLU A 55 71.09 49.55 -50.92
CA GLU A 55 69.98 48.84 -51.57
C GLU A 55 68.67 49.43 -51.04
N VAL A 56 67.77 49.84 -51.95
CA VAL A 56 66.51 50.56 -51.62
C VAL A 56 65.29 49.65 -51.54
N ASN A 57 65.39 48.42 -52.04
CA ASN A 57 64.34 47.41 -52.03
C ASN A 57 64.54 46.46 -50.85
N PHE A 58 64.38 47.01 -49.64
CA PHE A 58 64.49 46.26 -48.39
C PHE A 58 63.29 46.56 -47.50
N GLU A 59 63.20 45.81 -46.42
CA GLU A 59 62.15 45.97 -45.43
C GLU A 59 62.76 45.87 -44.02
N ILE A 60 62.32 46.76 -43.14
CA ILE A 60 62.60 46.68 -41.71
C ILE A 60 61.28 46.93 -40.97
N ASP A 61 60.98 46.06 -40.01
CA ASP A 61 59.78 46.14 -39.17
C ASP A 61 58.44 46.21 -39.94
N GLY A 62 58.31 45.51 -41.07
CA GLY A 62 57.05 45.49 -41.84
C GLY A 62 56.91 46.60 -42.87
N PHE A 63 57.92 47.48 -43.03
CA PHE A 63 57.82 48.65 -43.91
C PHE A 63 58.97 48.72 -44.89
N SER A 64 58.63 48.81 -46.18
CA SER A 64 59.58 49.25 -47.19
C SER A 64 59.72 50.78 -47.20
N PRO A 65 60.89 51.32 -47.61
CA PRO A 65 61.07 52.75 -47.84
C PRO A 65 59.98 53.37 -48.73
N LEU A 66 59.54 52.60 -49.73
CA LEU A 66 58.53 53.00 -50.69
C LEU A 66 57.14 53.11 -50.05
N GLU A 67 56.72 52.11 -49.27
CA GLU A 67 55.43 52.11 -48.57
C GLU A 67 55.34 53.26 -47.57
N LYS A 68 56.38 53.51 -46.77
CA LYS A 68 56.37 54.60 -45.79
C LYS A 68 56.18 55.96 -46.49
N ALA A 69 56.80 56.13 -47.66
CA ALA A 69 56.70 57.36 -48.44
C ALA A 69 55.31 57.61 -49.07
N THR A 70 54.47 56.58 -49.25
CA THR A 70 53.13 56.71 -49.85
C THR A 70 52.19 57.64 -49.06
N SER A 71 52.44 57.82 -47.78
CA SER A 71 51.73 58.79 -46.94
C SER A 71 51.93 60.26 -47.33
N ARG A 72 52.98 60.58 -48.13
CA ARG A 72 53.35 61.93 -48.57
C ARG A 72 53.81 61.92 -50.03
N TRP A 73 52.94 62.35 -50.93
CA TRP A 73 53.16 62.30 -52.39
C TRP A 73 54.53 62.85 -52.86
N TRP A 74 55.03 63.94 -52.28
CA TRP A 74 56.30 64.57 -52.69
C TRP A 74 57.55 63.80 -52.25
N VAL A 75 57.48 63.07 -51.12
CA VAL A 75 58.57 62.18 -50.67
C VAL A 75 58.64 60.98 -51.61
N LEU A 76 57.46 60.44 -51.92
CA LEU A 76 57.29 59.37 -52.88
C LEU A 76 57.80 59.77 -54.28
N GLU A 77 57.45 60.97 -54.77
CA GLU A 77 57.94 61.49 -56.06
C GLU A 77 59.48 61.51 -56.14
N LYS A 78 60.14 61.95 -55.07
CA LYS A 78 61.61 61.98 -54.99
C LYS A 78 62.26 60.59 -54.95
N LEU A 79 61.63 59.62 -54.28
CA LEU A 79 62.11 58.23 -54.28
C LEU A 79 61.93 57.57 -55.65
N LEU A 80 60.86 57.90 -56.37
CA LEU A 80 60.56 57.37 -57.70
C LEU A 80 61.48 57.91 -58.82
N GLU A 81 62.31 58.95 -58.55
CA GLU A 81 63.35 59.43 -59.48
C GLU A 81 64.57 58.48 -59.56
N LEU A 82 64.67 57.50 -58.65
CA LEU A 82 65.78 56.54 -58.57
C LEU A 82 65.63 55.40 -59.58
N LYS A 83 66.70 55.09 -60.32
CA LYS A 83 66.69 54.04 -61.36
C LYS A 83 66.64 52.59 -60.84
N SER A 84 66.95 52.34 -59.58
CA SER A 84 67.07 50.99 -58.98
C SER A 84 65.88 50.55 -58.13
N LEU A 85 64.82 51.36 -58.06
CA LEU A 85 63.66 51.11 -57.22
C LEU A 85 62.67 50.14 -57.89
N ASP A 86 62.29 49.08 -57.19
CA ASP A 86 61.21 48.18 -57.61
C ASP A 86 59.86 48.67 -57.08
N LEU A 87 58.99 49.11 -58.00
CA LEU A 87 57.64 49.59 -57.65
C LEU A 87 56.73 48.50 -57.10
N ASN A 88 57.01 47.25 -57.48
CA ASN A 88 56.23 46.07 -57.15
C ASN A 88 56.93 45.22 -56.08
N PHE A 89 57.87 45.82 -55.35
CA PHE A 89 58.49 45.19 -54.19
C PHE A 89 57.38 44.68 -53.25
N ARG A 90 57.42 43.38 -52.95
CA ARG A 90 56.44 42.70 -52.12
C ARG A 90 56.97 42.62 -50.69
N THR A 91 56.18 43.11 -49.75
CA THR A 91 56.39 42.84 -48.33
C THR A 91 56.13 41.37 -47.99
N PRO A 92 56.47 40.90 -46.78
CA PRO A 92 56.23 39.54 -46.32
C PRO A 92 54.75 39.21 -46.28
N ASP A 93 53.88 40.23 -46.15
CA ASP A 93 52.43 40.14 -46.27
C ASP A 93 51.94 40.09 -47.73
N GLY A 94 52.86 40.10 -48.69
CA GLY A 94 52.59 40.06 -50.12
C GLY A 94 52.09 41.38 -50.70
N ARG A 95 52.03 42.46 -49.91
CA ARG A 95 51.52 43.76 -50.32
C ARG A 95 52.58 44.56 -51.08
N THR A 96 52.13 45.37 -52.02
CA THR A 96 52.94 46.37 -52.73
C THR A 96 52.65 47.78 -52.21
N SER A 97 53.49 48.74 -52.58
CA SER A 97 53.31 50.17 -52.26
C SER A 97 51.90 50.73 -52.56
N ILE A 98 51.19 50.21 -53.56
CA ILE A 98 49.79 50.58 -53.87
C ILE A 98 48.85 50.33 -52.67
N PHE A 99 49.03 49.26 -51.90
CA PHE A 99 48.18 48.95 -50.74
C PHE A 99 48.30 50.03 -49.67
N SER A 100 49.53 50.47 -49.35
CA SER A 100 49.78 51.57 -48.39
C SER A 100 49.24 52.91 -48.90
N ALA A 101 49.24 53.14 -50.22
CA ALA A 101 48.66 54.34 -50.81
C ALA A 101 47.13 54.41 -50.59
N ILE A 102 46.44 53.27 -50.52
CA ILE A 102 44.99 53.17 -50.29
C ILE A 102 44.62 53.39 -48.82
N GLU A 103 45.49 53.00 -47.90
CA GLU A 103 45.32 53.30 -46.46
C GLU A 103 45.38 54.81 -46.20
N SER A 104 45.98 55.58 -47.11
CA SER A 104 45.99 57.03 -47.05
C SER A 104 44.66 57.63 -47.57
N PRO A 105 44.09 58.66 -46.91
CA PRO A 105 42.87 59.31 -47.41
C PRO A 105 43.03 60.02 -48.77
N GLN A 106 44.25 60.26 -49.23
CA GLN A 106 44.55 61.02 -50.45
C GLN A 106 44.82 60.08 -51.63
N THR A 107 44.46 60.51 -52.84
CA THR A 107 44.68 59.71 -54.06
C THR A 107 45.98 60.05 -54.79
N ASP A 108 46.69 61.12 -54.38
CA ASP A 108 47.86 61.64 -55.11
C ASP A 108 49.00 60.62 -55.22
N SER A 109 49.33 59.95 -54.11
CA SER A 109 50.35 58.89 -54.09
C SER A 109 49.97 57.68 -54.93
N LEU A 110 48.68 57.31 -54.91
CA LEU A 110 48.15 56.23 -55.75
C LEU A 110 48.25 56.58 -57.24
N LYS A 111 47.82 57.79 -57.64
CA LYS A 111 47.91 58.26 -59.03
C LYS A 111 49.35 58.27 -59.52
N LEU A 112 50.28 58.72 -58.68
CA LEU A 112 51.70 58.78 -59.03
C LEU A 112 52.30 57.38 -59.24
N LEU A 113 51.98 56.41 -58.37
CA LEU A 113 52.41 55.02 -58.54
C LEU A 113 51.85 54.40 -59.82
N LEU A 114 50.56 54.61 -60.11
CA LEU A 114 49.91 54.11 -61.32
C LEU A 114 50.50 54.73 -62.59
N GLN A 115 50.75 56.04 -62.60
CA GLN A 115 51.42 56.74 -63.72
C GLN A 115 52.84 56.21 -64.00
N LYS A 116 53.54 55.73 -62.96
CA LYS A 116 54.88 55.16 -63.07
C LYS A 116 54.89 53.67 -63.42
N GLY A 117 53.72 53.06 -63.64
CA GLY A 117 53.60 51.68 -64.09
C GLY A 117 53.62 50.64 -62.96
N ALA A 118 53.23 51.02 -61.73
CA ALA A 118 53.02 50.06 -60.65
C ALA A 118 51.90 49.06 -61.05
N ALA A 119 52.11 47.78 -60.78
CA ALA A 119 51.20 46.71 -61.18
C ALA A 119 49.93 46.73 -60.33
N VAL A 120 48.77 46.84 -60.99
CA VAL A 120 47.49 47.15 -60.34
C VAL A 120 46.83 45.92 -59.69
N ASP A 121 46.96 44.76 -60.32
CA ASP A 121 46.32 43.50 -59.90
C ASP A 121 47.24 42.60 -59.07
N VAL A 122 48.25 43.17 -58.40
CA VAL A 122 49.07 42.41 -57.46
C VAL A 122 48.22 42.05 -56.24
N VAL A 123 48.27 40.78 -55.85
CA VAL A 123 47.54 40.26 -54.69
C VAL A 123 48.43 40.17 -53.45
N ASP A 124 47.87 40.51 -52.30
CA ASP A 124 48.49 40.25 -50.99
C ASP A 124 48.49 38.75 -50.65
N ASN A 125 49.03 38.35 -49.51
CA ASN A 125 49.05 36.94 -49.08
C ASN A 125 47.67 36.35 -48.83
N LYS A 126 46.63 37.19 -48.71
CA LYS A 126 45.23 36.78 -48.62
C LYS A 126 44.57 36.71 -50.00
N GLY A 127 45.31 36.92 -51.09
CA GLY A 127 44.75 36.95 -52.44
C GLY A 127 43.99 38.23 -52.77
N ARG A 128 44.03 39.26 -51.91
CA ARG A 128 43.28 40.51 -52.08
C ARG A 128 44.04 41.46 -52.98
N THR A 129 43.35 42.10 -53.92
CA THR A 129 43.91 43.18 -54.76
C THR A 129 43.79 44.55 -54.09
N ALA A 130 44.52 45.53 -54.61
CA ALA A 130 44.38 46.93 -54.24
C ALA A 130 42.89 47.40 -54.25
N ILE A 131 42.13 47.05 -55.29
CA ILE A 131 40.71 47.46 -55.39
C ILE A 131 39.83 46.82 -54.31
N SER A 132 40.10 45.58 -53.89
CA SER A 132 39.36 44.93 -52.81
C SER A 132 39.55 45.64 -51.46
N VAL A 133 40.77 46.10 -51.18
CA VAL A 133 41.08 46.89 -49.97
C VAL A 133 40.44 48.29 -50.04
N ALA A 134 40.44 48.92 -51.23
CA ALA A 134 39.76 50.19 -51.42
C ALA A 134 38.25 50.06 -51.22
N ALA A 135 37.64 48.96 -51.70
CA ALA A 135 36.23 48.65 -51.51
C ALA A 135 35.88 48.40 -50.02
N GLU A 136 36.71 47.65 -49.30
CA GLU A 136 36.57 47.39 -47.86
C GLU A 136 36.55 48.68 -47.01
N TYR A 137 37.34 49.68 -47.41
CA TYR A 137 37.45 50.97 -46.72
C TYR A 137 36.48 52.05 -47.25
N GLY A 138 35.63 51.75 -48.23
CA GLY A 138 34.72 52.74 -48.82
C GLY A 138 35.43 53.83 -49.64
N ARG A 139 36.64 53.57 -50.17
CA ARG A 139 37.49 54.57 -50.86
C ARG A 139 37.15 54.66 -52.35
N ILE A 140 35.98 55.23 -52.65
CA ILE A 140 35.43 55.32 -54.01
C ILE A 140 36.41 55.99 -54.99
N ASP A 141 37.07 57.07 -54.61
CA ASP A 141 37.97 57.79 -55.52
C ASP A 141 39.24 57.00 -55.83
N HIS A 142 39.76 56.23 -54.87
CA HIS A 142 40.84 55.26 -55.11
C HIS A 142 40.37 54.16 -56.06
N MET A 143 39.17 53.61 -55.86
CA MET A 143 38.58 52.61 -56.76
C MET A 143 38.44 53.14 -58.20
N LYS A 144 37.96 54.38 -58.38
CA LYS A 144 37.86 55.01 -59.71
C LYS A 144 39.21 55.09 -60.41
N HIS A 145 40.27 55.46 -59.69
CA HIS A 145 41.62 55.53 -60.27
C HIS A 145 42.21 54.16 -60.62
N LEU A 146 41.92 53.14 -59.81
CA LEU A 146 42.32 51.75 -60.08
C LEU A 146 41.59 51.19 -61.32
N VAL A 147 40.27 51.37 -61.42
CA VAL A 147 39.48 50.96 -62.58
C VAL A 147 39.90 51.70 -63.85
N GLN A 148 40.18 53.01 -63.76
CA GLN A 148 40.77 53.78 -64.87
C GLN A 148 42.12 53.23 -65.34
N SER A 149 42.85 52.57 -64.45
CA SER A 149 44.13 51.91 -64.74
C SER A 149 43.97 50.42 -65.07
N ASN A 150 42.75 50.02 -65.48
CA ASN A 150 42.40 48.67 -65.92
C ASN A 150 42.53 47.58 -64.83
N ALA A 151 42.27 47.92 -63.56
CA ALA A 151 42.17 46.95 -62.47
C ALA A 151 41.05 45.94 -62.70
N ASN A 152 41.30 44.66 -62.42
CA ASN A 152 40.27 43.63 -62.48
C ASN A 152 39.36 43.69 -61.24
N ILE A 153 38.08 44.04 -61.46
CA ILE A 153 37.08 44.21 -60.40
C ILE A 153 36.48 42.90 -59.87
N ASN A 154 36.82 41.76 -60.48
CA ASN A 154 36.25 40.44 -60.17
C ASN A 154 37.26 39.46 -59.57
N VAL A 155 38.45 39.93 -59.16
CA VAL A 155 39.47 39.07 -58.56
C VAL A 155 38.96 38.51 -57.23
N LYS A 156 39.10 37.19 -57.06
CA LYS A 156 38.72 36.48 -55.84
C LYS A 156 39.93 36.33 -54.93
N ASP A 157 39.74 36.58 -53.65
CA ASP A 157 40.73 36.34 -52.60
C ASP A 157 40.77 34.84 -52.21
N VAL A 158 41.57 34.48 -51.20
CA VAL A 158 41.68 33.08 -50.72
C VAL A 158 40.37 32.50 -50.20
N ASN A 159 39.45 33.35 -49.77
CA ASN A 159 38.12 32.97 -49.29
C ASN A 159 37.06 33.09 -50.42
N GLY A 160 37.46 33.36 -51.66
CA GLY A 160 36.54 33.55 -52.77
C GLY A 160 35.82 34.91 -52.78
N TRP A 161 36.19 35.84 -51.89
CA TRP A 161 35.60 37.17 -51.80
C TRP A 161 36.08 38.05 -52.95
N THR A 162 35.14 38.78 -53.52
CA THR A 162 35.39 39.76 -54.58
C THR A 162 35.39 41.19 -54.02
N PRO A 163 35.89 42.20 -54.74
CA PRO A 163 35.79 43.59 -54.32
C PRO A 163 34.37 44.02 -53.93
N ILE A 164 33.33 43.51 -54.61
CA ILE A 164 31.95 43.79 -54.23
C ILE A 164 31.55 43.11 -52.91
N SER A 165 32.01 41.89 -52.63
CA SER A 165 31.82 41.21 -51.34
C SER A 165 32.36 42.05 -50.17
N PHE A 166 33.53 42.66 -50.33
CA PHE A 166 34.10 43.56 -49.34
C PHE A 166 33.29 44.85 -49.16
N ALA A 167 32.80 45.44 -50.26
CA ALA A 167 31.98 46.65 -50.23
C ALA A 167 30.63 46.46 -49.51
N ILE A 168 30.04 45.26 -49.56
CA ILE A 168 28.74 44.99 -48.92
C ILE A 168 28.84 44.45 -47.50
N SER A 169 30.02 43.96 -47.08
CA SER A 169 30.24 43.31 -45.78
C SER A 169 30.07 44.21 -44.54
N ARG A 170 29.93 45.54 -44.72
CA ARG A 170 29.80 46.50 -43.62
C ARG A 170 28.68 47.51 -43.87
N SER A 171 27.91 47.82 -42.83
CA SER A 171 26.89 48.88 -42.83
C SER A 171 27.49 50.29 -42.66
N GLN A 172 28.43 50.69 -43.52
CA GLN A 172 28.95 52.07 -43.56
C GLN A 172 28.48 52.79 -44.83
N ASN A 173 28.09 54.07 -44.70
CA ASN A 173 27.60 54.87 -45.83
C ASN A 173 28.56 54.89 -47.03
N ASP A 174 29.87 55.06 -46.77
CA ASP A 174 30.92 55.09 -47.82
C ASP A 174 31.07 53.73 -48.56
N SER A 175 30.66 52.64 -47.90
CA SER A 175 30.65 51.28 -48.45
C SER A 175 29.52 51.08 -49.48
N ASN A 176 28.39 51.76 -49.28
CA ASN A 176 27.24 51.70 -50.19
C ASN A 176 27.52 52.43 -51.50
N ASP A 177 28.23 53.55 -51.44
CA ASP A 177 28.68 54.26 -52.65
C ASP A 177 29.72 53.43 -53.43
N SER A 178 30.60 52.72 -52.73
CA SER A 178 31.52 51.74 -53.35
C SER A 178 30.76 50.61 -54.05
N THR A 179 29.72 50.06 -53.39
CA THR A 179 28.83 49.03 -53.94
C THR A 179 28.12 49.54 -55.19
N LYS A 180 27.52 50.75 -55.12
CA LYS A 180 26.84 51.40 -56.24
C LYS A 180 27.77 51.65 -57.42
N TYR A 181 29.01 52.07 -57.16
CA TYR A 181 30.02 52.27 -58.20
C TYR A 181 30.40 50.95 -58.89
N LEU A 182 30.63 49.88 -58.12
CA LEU A 182 30.94 48.56 -58.68
C LEU A 182 29.78 47.97 -59.49
N LEU A 183 28.54 48.11 -59.00
CA LEU A 183 27.33 47.67 -59.72
C LEU A 183 27.10 48.45 -61.02
N SER A 184 27.59 49.70 -61.12
CA SER A 184 27.52 50.48 -62.35
C SER A 184 28.49 50.01 -63.45
N GLN A 185 29.48 49.17 -63.10
CA GLN A 185 30.42 48.63 -64.08
C GLN A 185 29.77 47.47 -64.86
N LYS A 186 29.94 47.46 -66.19
CA LYS A 186 29.29 46.46 -67.06
C LYS A 186 29.79 45.03 -66.87
N ASP A 187 31.06 44.89 -66.46
CA ASP A 187 31.74 43.60 -66.38
C ASP A 187 31.67 42.96 -64.99
N ILE A 188 30.86 43.51 -64.06
CA ILE A 188 30.77 42.99 -62.69
C ILE A 188 30.05 41.63 -62.64
N HIS A 189 30.64 40.66 -61.94
CA HIS A 189 30.04 39.35 -61.73
C HIS A 189 29.27 39.30 -60.40
N LEU A 190 27.96 39.03 -60.47
CA LEU A 190 27.06 39.05 -59.32
C LEU A 190 26.61 37.67 -58.83
N SER A 191 26.76 36.63 -59.66
CA SER A 191 26.44 35.24 -59.30
C SER A 191 27.57 34.54 -58.52
N ASN A 192 28.38 35.31 -57.81
CA ASN A 192 29.54 34.81 -57.10
C ASN A 192 29.14 34.27 -55.72
N HIS A 193 29.77 33.16 -55.36
CA HIS A 193 29.79 32.61 -54.02
C HIS A 193 31.24 32.59 -53.51
N ASP A 194 31.38 32.73 -52.20
CA ASP A 194 32.65 32.56 -51.50
C ASP A 194 33.00 31.06 -51.35
N THR A 195 34.12 30.75 -50.71
CA THR A 195 34.56 29.35 -50.50
C THR A 195 33.61 28.56 -49.61
N ASP A 196 32.85 29.25 -48.76
CA ASP A 196 31.85 28.64 -47.88
C ASP A 196 30.51 28.45 -48.60
N GLY A 197 30.32 29.00 -49.81
CA GLY A 197 29.08 28.91 -50.59
C GLY A 197 28.11 30.08 -50.36
N ARG A 198 28.49 31.10 -49.58
CA ARG A 198 27.65 32.27 -49.30
C ARG A 198 27.54 33.17 -50.52
N THR A 199 26.31 33.59 -50.82
CA THR A 199 26.03 34.56 -51.89
C THR A 199 26.24 36.00 -51.39
N LEU A 200 26.30 36.96 -52.32
CA LEU A 200 26.37 38.39 -51.96
C LEU A 200 25.19 38.84 -51.08
N ALA A 201 23.99 38.29 -51.29
CA ALA A 201 22.82 38.59 -50.47
C ALA A 201 23.00 38.13 -49.02
N VAL A 202 23.61 36.95 -48.81
CA VAL A 202 23.95 36.44 -47.47
C VAL A 202 24.98 37.32 -46.79
N ILE A 203 26.04 37.72 -47.48
CA ILE A 203 27.08 38.59 -46.92
C ILE A 203 26.49 39.96 -46.51
N ALA A 204 25.59 40.52 -47.33
CA ALA A 204 24.92 41.77 -47.02
C ALA A 204 23.97 41.65 -45.81
N ALA A 205 23.18 40.57 -45.73
CA ALA A 205 22.32 40.30 -44.58
C ALA A 205 23.14 40.06 -43.30
N GLN A 206 24.21 39.27 -43.39
CA GLN A 206 25.15 39.03 -42.29
C GLN A 206 25.77 40.35 -41.79
N GLY A 207 26.14 41.27 -42.68
CA GLY A 207 26.72 42.57 -42.35
C GLY A 207 25.74 43.67 -41.96
N GLU A 208 24.44 43.35 -41.79
CA GLU A 208 23.34 44.30 -41.51
C GLU A 208 23.28 45.46 -42.54
N ASN A 209 23.74 45.22 -43.78
CA ASN A 209 23.80 46.25 -44.81
C ASN A 209 22.52 46.26 -45.66
N ILE A 210 21.48 46.88 -45.11
CA ILE A 210 20.15 47.02 -45.73
C ILE A 210 20.23 47.66 -47.13
N GLU A 211 20.97 48.76 -47.27
CA GLU A 211 21.05 49.50 -48.52
C GLU A 211 21.91 48.75 -49.55
N GLY A 212 23.00 48.13 -49.13
CA GLY A 212 23.79 47.22 -49.98
C GLY A 212 22.93 46.07 -50.52
N LEU A 213 22.14 45.42 -49.66
CA LEU A 213 21.22 44.36 -50.07
C LEU A 213 20.15 44.88 -51.05
N ARG A 214 19.58 46.06 -50.79
CA ARG A 214 18.60 46.68 -51.69
C ARG A 214 19.20 46.92 -53.09
N LEU A 215 20.41 47.47 -53.16
CA LEU A 215 21.09 47.71 -54.44
C LEU A 215 21.38 46.39 -55.19
N LEU A 216 21.71 45.32 -54.47
CA LEU A 216 21.91 43.99 -55.05
C LEU A 216 20.60 43.41 -55.61
N LEU A 217 19.49 43.57 -54.89
CA LEU A 217 18.16 43.14 -55.35
C LEU A 217 17.68 43.95 -56.56
N ASP A 218 17.91 45.27 -56.57
CA ASP A 218 17.63 46.14 -57.72
C ASP A 218 18.46 45.75 -58.97
N ALA A 219 19.63 45.13 -58.76
CA ALA A 219 20.45 44.54 -59.81
C ALA A 219 20.01 43.13 -60.24
N ASN A 220 18.79 42.68 -59.85
CA ASN A 220 18.20 41.37 -60.16
C ASN A 220 19.03 40.17 -59.68
N ILE A 221 19.70 40.26 -58.53
CA ILE A 221 20.30 39.08 -57.91
C ILE A 221 19.19 38.16 -57.41
N THR A 222 19.25 36.88 -57.80
CA THR A 222 18.34 35.85 -57.33
C THR A 222 18.70 35.46 -55.89
N VAL A 223 17.84 35.79 -54.94
CA VAL A 223 17.87 35.17 -53.61
C VAL A 223 17.27 33.79 -53.79
N THR A 224 18.12 32.75 -53.76
CA THR A 224 17.65 31.38 -53.88
C THR A 224 17.44 30.77 -52.50
N PRO A 225 16.43 29.92 -52.34
CA PRO A 225 16.30 29.11 -51.14
C PRO A 225 17.54 28.22 -50.98
N MET A 226 18.14 28.25 -49.80
CA MET A 226 19.29 27.41 -49.47
C MET A 226 19.01 26.67 -48.17
N ASP A 227 19.34 25.38 -48.15
CA ASP A 227 19.01 24.50 -47.03
C ASP A 227 19.88 24.75 -45.80
N ARG A 228 21.09 25.30 -45.96
CA ARG A 228 22.01 25.55 -44.84
C ARG A 228 21.81 26.92 -44.23
N ILE A 229 21.95 27.01 -42.91
CA ILE A 229 21.84 28.27 -42.15
C ILE A 229 22.81 29.31 -42.69
N GLU A 230 24.07 28.91 -42.88
CA GLU A 230 25.14 29.75 -43.43
C GLU A 230 24.78 30.39 -44.77
N HIS A 231 23.86 29.81 -45.54
CA HIS A 231 23.52 30.25 -46.90
C HIS A 231 22.15 30.94 -47.00
N SER A 232 21.40 31.04 -45.91
CA SER A 232 20.04 31.62 -45.91
C SER A 232 20.03 33.07 -45.43
N PRO A 233 19.87 34.07 -46.33
CA PRO A 233 19.88 35.47 -45.92
C PRO A 233 18.66 35.86 -45.08
N LEU A 234 17.51 35.20 -45.29
CA LEU A 234 16.31 35.42 -44.49
C LEU A 234 16.51 34.98 -43.05
N LEU A 235 17.15 33.82 -42.85
CA LEU A 235 17.39 33.30 -41.52
C LEU A 235 18.36 34.20 -40.73
N TRP A 236 19.39 34.72 -41.39
CA TRP A 236 20.28 35.72 -40.79
C TRP A 236 19.52 36.94 -40.29
N ALA A 237 18.60 37.47 -41.10
CA ALA A 237 17.74 38.59 -40.69
C ALA A 237 16.83 38.23 -39.50
N ILE A 238 16.31 36.99 -39.42
CA ILE A 238 15.49 36.53 -38.29
C ILE A 238 16.31 36.38 -37.02
N LEU A 239 17.50 35.77 -37.10
CA LEU A 239 18.41 35.61 -35.95
C LEU A 239 18.90 36.96 -35.41
N GLN A 240 19.07 37.94 -36.28
CA GLN A 240 19.43 39.33 -35.92
C GLN A 240 18.23 40.18 -35.49
N MET A 241 17.00 39.67 -35.58
CA MET A 241 15.76 40.40 -35.33
C MET A 241 15.59 41.65 -36.23
N ASP A 242 16.18 41.62 -37.43
CA ASP A 242 16.10 42.69 -38.42
C ASP A 242 14.90 42.50 -39.36
N THR A 243 13.77 43.04 -38.92
CA THR A 243 12.52 43.04 -39.67
C THR A 243 12.59 43.81 -40.99
N ILE A 244 13.50 44.79 -41.13
CA ILE A 244 13.64 45.59 -42.35
C ILE A 244 14.32 44.76 -43.42
N THR A 245 15.46 44.13 -43.10
CA THR A 245 16.16 43.22 -44.01
C THR A 245 15.29 42.03 -44.38
N ALA A 246 14.61 41.40 -43.42
CA ALA A 246 13.68 40.31 -43.70
C ALA A 246 12.54 40.75 -44.65
N ARG A 247 11.97 41.94 -44.45
CA ARG A 247 10.91 42.47 -45.33
C ARG A 247 11.41 42.72 -46.75
N LEU A 248 12.64 43.19 -46.93
CA LEU A 248 13.24 43.37 -48.26
C LEU A 248 13.42 42.02 -48.97
N ILE A 249 13.96 41.02 -48.26
CA ILE A 249 14.19 39.67 -48.80
C ILE A 249 12.87 39.02 -49.21
N LEU A 250 11.87 39.01 -48.32
CA LEU A 250 10.57 38.38 -48.58
C LEU A 250 9.74 39.10 -49.66
N ARG A 251 9.98 40.39 -49.89
CA ARG A 251 9.38 41.13 -51.01
C ARG A 251 10.04 40.76 -52.35
N ALA A 252 11.34 40.49 -52.34
CA ALA A 252 12.05 40.02 -53.52
C ALA A 252 11.65 38.58 -53.88
N ASP A 253 11.55 37.70 -52.88
CA ASP A 253 11.08 36.33 -53.07
C ASP A 253 10.12 35.90 -51.94
N ARG A 254 8.83 35.81 -52.29
CA ARG A 254 7.78 35.36 -51.36
C ARG A 254 7.80 33.87 -51.09
N SER A 255 8.45 33.06 -51.92
CA SER A 255 8.51 31.60 -51.71
C SER A 255 9.28 31.24 -50.43
N LEU A 256 10.11 32.17 -49.93
CA LEU A 256 10.90 32.02 -48.72
C LEU A 256 10.08 32.08 -47.42
N VAL A 257 8.84 32.61 -47.45
CA VAL A 257 8.00 32.80 -46.24
C VAL A 257 7.76 31.48 -45.50
N ASP A 258 7.46 30.42 -46.24
CA ASP A 258 7.21 29.06 -45.71
C ASP A 258 8.37 28.10 -46.03
N TYR A 259 9.49 28.61 -46.58
CA TYR A 259 10.62 27.78 -46.97
C TYR A 259 11.33 27.23 -45.73
N LYS A 260 11.46 25.92 -45.67
CA LYS A 260 12.09 25.25 -44.53
C LYS A 260 13.60 25.23 -44.66
N VAL A 261 14.30 25.89 -43.74
CA VAL A 261 15.77 25.82 -43.62
C VAL A 261 16.10 24.68 -42.65
N GLN A 262 16.80 23.64 -43.11
CA GLN A 262 17.03 22.40 -42.36
C GLN A 262 15.75 21.87 -41.67
N GLY A 263 14.63 21.88 -42.40
CA GLY A 263 13.31 21.43 -41.94
C GLY A 263 12.56 22.33 -40.97
N ARG A 264 13.06 23.51 -40.62
CA ARG A 264 12.33 24.48 -39.78
C ARG A 264 11.80 25.65 -40.57
N THR A 265 10.57 26.07 -40.24
CA THR A 265 9.93 27.23 -40.87
C THR A 265 10.47 28.55 -40.29
N PRO A 266 10.54 29.63 -41.09
CA PRO A 266 10.97 30.95 -40.61
C PRO A 266 10.10 31.43 -39.43
N LEU A 267 8.81 31.11 -39.49
CA LEU A 267 7.84 31.44 -38.45
C LEU A 267 8.12 30.70 -37.14
N SER A 268 8.45 29.40 -37.15
CA SER A 268 8.75 28.68 -35.91
C SER A 268 10.04 29.18 -35.25
N ILE A 269 11.04 29.55 -36.06
CA ILE A 269 12.32 30.10 -35.58
C ILE A 269 12.07 31.45 -34.91
N ALA A 270 11.34 32.35 -35.58
CA ALA A 270 10.95 33.64 -34.99
C ALA A 270 10.10 33.46 -33.71
N THR A 271 9.24 32.44 -33.69
CA THR A 271 8.40 32.10 -32.52
C THR A 271 9.21 31.62 -31.33
N GLU A 272 10.27 30.83 -31.55
CA GLU A 272 11.17 30.39 -30.50
C GLU A 272 11.98 31.54 -29.89
N ILE A 273 12.50 32.43 -30.74
CA ILE A 273 13.18 33.66 -30.33
C ILE A 273 12.22 34.58 -29.54
N GLY A 274 10.94 34.61 -29.93
CA GLY A 274 9.92 35.47 -29.34
C GLY A 274 9.87 36.85 -29.99
N ASP A 275 10.32 37.00 -31.24
CA ASP A 275 10.29 38.26 -31.97
C ASP A 275 8.87 38.56 -32.52
N ILE A 276 8.12 39.37 -31.77
CA ILE A 276 6.75 39.75 -32.10
C ILE A 276 6.67 40.48 -33.46
N ASP A 277 7.63 41.36 -33.77
CA ASP A 277 7.55 42.19 -34.98
C ASP A 277 7.88 41.36 -36.22
N MET A 278 8.84 40.43 -36.11
CA MET A 278 9.12 39.46 -37.18
C MET A 278 7.94 38.52 -37.42
N ILE A 279 7.27 38.05 -36.37
CA ILE A 279 6.10 37.18 -36.48
C ILE A 279 4.94 37.91 -37.16
N LYS A 280 4.67 39.17 -36.77
CA LYS A 280 3.68 40.01 -37.46
C LYS A 280 4.01 40.17 -38.95
N LEU A 281 5.28 40.45 -39.28
CA LEU A 281 5.74 40.55 -40.67
C LEU A 281 5.48 39.26 -41.45
N LEU A 282 5.85 38.10 -40.90
CA LEU A 282 5.67 36.81 -41.57
C LEU A 282 4.18 36.49 -41.77
N VAL A 283 3.35 36.71 -40.75
CA VAL A 283 1.89 36.52 -40.83
C VAL A 283 1.25 37.48 -41.84
N GLU A 284 1.64 38.77 -41.83
CA GLU A 284 1.19 39.77 -42.82
C GLU A 284 1.50 39.33 -44.27
N LEU A 285 2.62 38.65 -44.48
CA LEU A 285 3.06 38.16 -45.78
C LEU A 285 2.47 36.79 -46.16
N GLY A 286 1.63 36.21 -45.31
CA GLY A 286 0.88 34.98 -45.58
C GLY A 286 1.55 33.70 -45.11
N ALA A 287 2.43 33.76 -44.11
CA ALA A 287 3.03 32.56 -43.52
C ALA A 287 1.98 31.58 -43.00
N ASN A 288 2.17 30.30 -43.30
CA ASN A 288 1.30 29.25 -42.82
C ASN A 288 1.59 28.94 -41.34
N VAL A 289 0.76 29.51 -40.45
CA VAL A 289 0.85 29.34 -38.99
C VAL A 289 0.71 27.89 -38.50
N ASN A 290 0.22 26.98 -39.36
CA ASN A 290 0.01 25.57 -39.06
C ASN A 290 1.06 24.65 -39.71
N LEU A 291 2.07 25.20 -40.37
CA LEU A 291 3.14 24.41 -40.96
C LEU A 291 4.05 23.85 -39.87
N ALA A 292 4.19 22.52 -39.83
CA ALA A 292 5.03 21.84 -38.85
C ALA A 292 6.49 21.79 -39.29
N ASP A 293 7.40 21.94 -38.34
CA ASP A 293 8.82 21.65 -38.54
C ASP A 293 9.06 20.13 -38.70
N ASP A 294 10.10 19.79 -39.46
CA ASP A 294 10.52 18.40 -39.70
C ASP A 294 11.62 17.95 -38.72
N PHE A 295 12.42 18.89 -38.22
CA PHE A 295 13.55 18.63 -37.33
C PHE A 295 13.55 19.58 -36.12
N VAL A 296 14.16 19.12 -35.03
CA VAL A 296 14.36 19.92 -33.82
C VAL A 296 15.79 20.41 -33.80
N TRP A 297 15.97 21.73 -33.70
CA TRP A 297 17.27 22.36 -33.49
C TRP A 297 17.61 22.41 -31.99
N PRO A 298 18.90 22.57 -31.61
CA PRO A 298 19.26 23.07 -30.29
C PRO A 298 18.53 24.38 -30.00
N SER A 299 18.18 24.59 -28.72
CA SER A 299 17.39 25.74 -28.29
C SER A 299 18.07 27.07 -28.63
N LEU A 300 17.39 27.91 -29.43
CA LEU A 300 17.87 29.23 -29.85
C LEU A 300 17.79 30.29 -28.73
N ARG A 301 17.16 29.96 -27.59
CA ARG A 301 16.97 30.89 -26.47
C ARG A 301 18.29 31.47 -25.92
N ASP A 302 19.37 30.70 -25.93
CA ASP A 302 20.64 31.10 -25.32
C ASP A 302 21.46 32.06 -26.21
N PHE A 303 21.02 32.33 -27.45
CA PHE A 303 21.68 33.23 -28.40
C PHE A 303 21.26 34.71 -28.26
N SER A 304 20.38 35.02 -27.30
CA SER A 304 19.87 36.38 -27.07
C SER A 304 20.85 37.24 -26.25
N PHE A 305 21.74 37.99 -26.91
CA PHE A 305 22.25 39.28 -26.39
C PHE A 305 22.69 40.23 -27.50
N LYS A 306 22.00 41.39 -27.61
CA LYS A 306 22.37 42.74 -28.11
C LYS A 306 23.33 42.96 -29.31
N SER A 307 24.05 41.97 -29.86
CA SER A 307 24.97 42.11 -31.00
C SER A 307 25.49 40.80 -31.65
N TYR A 308 24.91 39.61 -31.43
CA TYR A 308 25.65 38.36 -31.62
C TYR A 308 25.30 37.51 -32.85
N PHE A 309 26.30 37.26 -33.69
CA PHE A 309 26.36 36.17 -34.65
C PHE A 309 26.30 34.80 -33.91
N PRO A 310 25.65 33.76 -34.46
CA PRO A 310 25.75 32.40 -33.96
C PRO A 310 27.22 31.96 -33.95
N SER A 311 27.64 31.21 -32.93
CA SER A 311 29.02 30.71 -32.85
C SER A 311 29.26 29.66 -33.94
N ASP A 312 30.51 29.56 -34.42
CA ASP A 312 30.91 28.49 -35.35
C ASP A 312 30.65 27.09 -34.74
N GLU A 313 30.72 26.99 -33.41
CA GLU A 313 30.38 25.77 -32.67
C GLU A 313 28.90 25.42 -32.80
N PHE A 314 28.00 26.40 -32.65
CA PHE A 314 26.57 26.18 -32.85
C PHE A 314 26.24 25.81 -34.30
N LEU A 315 26.79 26.53 -35.28
CA LEU A 315 26.57 26.21 -36.69
C LEU A 315 27.00 24.77 -37.00
N ARG A 316 28.15 24.33 -36.47
CA ARG A 316 28.61 22.94 -36.57
C ARG A 316 27.71 21.97 -35.82
N GLU A 317 27.19 22.33 -34.65
CA GLU A 317 26.28 21.49 -33.89
C GLU A 317 25.00 21.23 -34.67
N VAL A 318 24.36 22.27 -35.20
CA VAL A 318 23.15 22.12 -36.02
C VAL A 318 23.45 21.28 -37.28
N ASP A 319 24.57 21.52 -37.96
CA ASP A 319 24.94 20.78 -39.17
C ASP A 319 25.26 19.29 -38.89
N CYS A 320 26.00 18.98 -37.81
CA CYS A 320 26.33 17.60 -37.44
C CYS A 320 25.11 16.81 -36.93
N PHE A 321 24.16 17.49 -36.26
CA PHE A 321 23.00 16.86 -35.65
C PHE A 321 22.08 16.20 -36.69
N VAL A 322 22.05 16.74 -37.91
CA VAL A 322 21.25 16.22 -39.04
C VAL A 322 21.81 14.90 -39.61
N GLU A 323 23.13 14.67 -39.55
CA GLU A 323 23.76 13.50 -40.19
C GLU A 323 23.70 12.21 -39.35
N GLY A 324 23.48 12.30 -38.03
CA GLY A 324 23.62 11.16 -37.10
C GLY A 324 22.39 10.81 -36.25
N ALA A 325 21.33 11.62 -36.25
CA ALA A 325 20.29 11.48 -35.24
C ALA A 325 19.05 10.73 -35.75
N ARG A 326 18.76 9.58 -35.11
CA ARG A 326 17.39 9.08 -35.01
C ARG A 326 16.63 10.03 -34.07
N CYS A 327 16.12 11.14 -34.58
CA CYS A 327 15.29 12.05 -33.81
C CYS A 327 13.81 11.69 -33.98
N GLY A 328 13.11 11.60 -32.85
CA GLY A 328 11.65 11.51 -32.81
C GLY A 328 11.06 12.64 -33.64
N THR A 329 10.06 12.31 -34.44
CA THR A 329 9.37 13.20 -35.38
C THR A 329 8.52 14.22 -34.61
N ASN A 330 9.12 15.10 -33.80
CA ASN A 330 8.38 16.14 -33.10
C ASN A 330 7.95 17.18 -34.14
N CYS A 331 6.78 16.98 -34.74
CA CYS A 331 6.13 17.91 -35.66
C CYS A 331 5.77 19.22 -34.92
N ARG A 332 6.76 20.05 -34.61
CA ARG A 332 6.60 21.29 -33.84
C ARG A 332 5.95 22.33 -34.73
N LYS A 333 4.67 22.62 -34.48
CA LYS A 333 3.99 23.76 -35.09
C LYS A 333 4.27 25.05 -34.29
N PRO A 334 4.27 26.23 -34.93
CA PRO A 334 4.54 27.51 -34.27
C PRO A 334 3.76 27.71 -32.96
N LEU A 335 2.47 27.33 -32.91
CA LEU A 335 1.67 27.47 -31.70
C LEU A 335 2.23 26.67 -30.49
N LEU A 336 2.72 25.45 -30.74
CA LEU A 336 3.31 24.59 -29.70
C LEU A 336 4.65 25.16 -29.24
N VAL A 337 5.45 25.67 -30.18
CA VAL A 337 6.72 26.36 -29.88
C VAL A 337 6.48 27.56 -28.97
N ALA A 338 5.45 28.37 -29.24
CA ALA A 338 5.10 29.52 -28.40
C ALA A 338 4.73 29.10 -26.96
N ALA A 339 3.93 28.03 -26.80
CA ALA A 339 3.56 27.49 -25.49
C ALA A 339 4.77 26.90 -24.74
N GLU A 340 5.63 26.17 -25.44
CA GLU A 340 6.83 25.56 -24.89
C GLU A 340 7.82 26.63 -24.38
N PHE A 341 8.10 27.66 -25.17
CA PHE A 341 9.03 28.74 -24.81
C PHE A 341 8.39 29.86 -23.98
N GLN A 342 7.13 29.71 -23.56
CA GLN A 342 6.41 30.61 -22.64
C GLN A 342 6.08 32.00 -23.22
N HIS A 343 6.01 32.11 -24.55
CA HIS A 343 5.72 33.38 -25.24
C HIS A 343 4.21 33.62 -25.38
N SER A 344 3.58 34.05 -24.29
CA SER A 344 2.12 34.21 -24.22
C SER A 344 1.55 35.22 -25.24
N GLU A 345 2.25 36.32 -25.50
CA GLU A 345 1.82 37.32 -26.48
C GLU A 345 1.91 36.78 -27.92
N VAL A 346 2.99 36.06 -28.23
CA VAL A 346 3.17 35.37 -29.52
C VAL A 346 2.08 34.33 -29.73
N LEU A 347 1.76 33.56 -28.69
CA LEU A 347 0.68 32.58 -28.74
C LEU A 347 -0.67 33.25 -29.07
N ASN A 348 -0.98 34.39 -28.47
CA ASN A 348 -2.20 35.14 -28.80
C ASN A 348 -2.21 35.63 -30.26
N LEU A 349 -1.08 36.15 -30.76
CA LEU A 349 -0.96 36.57 -32.16
C LEU A 349 -1.16 35.42 -33.15
N LEU A 350 -0.63 34.22 -32.84
CA LEU A 350 -0.83 33.03 -33.66
C LEU A 350 -2.29 32.57 -33.66
N LEU A 351 -2.98 32.64 -32.52
CA LEU A 351 -4.43 32.34 -32.45
C LEU A 351 -5.27 33.34 -33.23
N GLU A 352 -4.97 34.64 -33.13
CA GLU A 352 -5.60 35.69 -33.97
C GLU A 352 -5.39 35.43 -35.47
N ALA A 353 -4.23 34.85 -35.84
CA ALA A 353 -3.90 34.42 -37.18
C ALA A 353 -4.50 33.06 -37.61
N LYS A 354 -5.45 32.51 -36.83
CA LYS A 354 -6.13 31.22 -37.08
C LYS A 354 -5.21 30.00 -37.01
N ALA A 355 -4.25 30.01 -36.10
CA ALA A 355 -3.54 28.78 -35.74
C ALA A 355 -4.51 27.75 -35.14
N ASP A 356 -4.32 26.48 -35.51
CA ASP A 356 -5.08 25.36 -34.97
C ASP A 356 -4.74 25.14 -33.49
N ILE A 357 -5.66 25.55 -32.61
CA ILE A 357 -5.49 25.52 -31.16
C ILE A 357 -5.29 24.10 -30.61
N ASN A 358 -5.82 23.09 -31.30
CA ASN A 358 -5.79 21.69 -30.89
C ASN A 358 -4.69 20.88 -31.57
N THR A 359 -3.75 21.55 -32.21
CA THR A 359 -2.60 20.87 -32.78
C THR A 359 -1.84 20.07 -31.73
N ARG A 360 -1.29 18.93 -32.14
CA ARG A 360 -0.53 18.01 -31.27
C ARG A 360 0.90 17.83 -31.80
N ASP A 361 1.85 17.67 -30.88
CA ASP A 361 3.21 17.18 -31.21
C ASP A 361 3.23 15.64 -31.32
N ALA A 362 4.43 15.06 -31.49
CA ALA A 362 4.58 13.60 -31.55
C ALA A 362 4.24 12.89 -30.25
N GLU A 363 4.36 13.58 -29.12
CA GLU A 363 3.95 13.09 -27.82
C GLU A 363 2.46 13.35 -27.54
N GLY A 364 1.67 13.76 -28.54
CA GLY A 364 0.24 14.01 -28.40
C GLY A 364 -0.10 15.29 -27.62
N ARG A 365 0.89 16.09 -27.21
CA ARG A 365 0.71 17.27 -26.38
C ARG A 365 0.19 18.44 -27.20
N THR A 366 -0.81 19.13 -26.66
CA THR A 366 -1.36 20.38 -27.18
C THR A 366 -0.70 21.60 -26.51
N ALA A 367 -0.95 22.80 -27.05
CA ALA A 367 -0.51 24.05 -26.42
C ALA A 367 -1.01 24.17 -24.97
N LEU A 368 -2.21 23.64 -24.67
CA LEU A 368 -2.78 23.60 -23.32
C LEU A 368 -1.96 22.72 -22.37
N THR A 369 -1.62 21.50 -22.79
CA THR A 369 -0.78 20.59 -21.96
C THR A 369 0.63 21.13 -21.72
N TRP A 370 1.23 21.80 -22.71
CA TRP A 370 2.50 22.51 -22.54
C TRP A 370 2.39 23.66 -21.53
N ALA A 371 1.35 24.49 -21.64
CA ALA A 371 1.11 25.58 -20.71
C ALA A 371 0.90 25.08 -19.26
N ILE A 372 0.20 23.96 -19.06
CA ILE A 372 0.01 23.33 -17.75
C ILE A 372 1.35 22.81 -17.20
N SER A 373 2.10 22.08 -18.02
CA SER A 373 3.41 21.50 -17.65
C SER A 373 4.43 22.57 -17.25
N ARG A 374 4.37 23.75 -17.90
CA ARG A 374 5.23 24.92 -17.60
C ARG A 374 4.63 25.86 -16.54
N LYS A 375 3.46 25.53 -15.97
CA LYS A 375 2.74 26.33 -14.96
C LYS A 375 2.39 27.76 -15.44
N LEU A 376 2.07 27.92 -16.72
CA LEU A 376 1.77 29.20 -17.35
C LEU A 376 0.30 29.58 -17.20
N GLU A 377 -0.06 30.12 -16.04
CA GLU A 377 -1.45 30.41 -15.71
C GLU A 377 -2.17 31.33 -16.71
N LYS A 378 -1.51 32.41 -17.17
CA LYS A 378 -2.08 33.36 -18.13
C LYS A 378 -2.33 32.72 -19.49
N THR A 379 -1.41 31.87 -19.94
CA THR A 379 -1.54 31.14 -21.21
C THR A 379 -2.67 30.14 -21.14
N VAL A 380 -2.85 29.45 -20.01
CA VAL A 380 -4.00 28.55 -19.79
C VAL A 380 -5.32 29.32 -19.83
N GLU A 381 -5.42 30.50 -19.19
CA GLU A 381 -6.62 31.35 -19.27
C GLU A 381 -6.92 31.79 -20.70
N LEU A 382 -5.90 32.21 -21.46
CA LEU A 382 -6.05 32.60 -22.86
C LEU A 382 -6.55 31.43 -23.72
N LEU A 383 -5.97 30.23 -23.55
CA LEU A 383 -6.38 29.04 -24.29
C LEU A 383 -7.82 28.61 -23.92
N LEU A 384 -8.17 28.58 -22.62
CA LEU A 384 -9.49 28.20 -22.15
C LEU A 384 -10.59 29.23 -22.46
N SER A 385 -10.23 30.45 -22.84
CA SER A 385 -11.19 31.46 -23.31
C SER A 385 -11.72 31.16 -24.71
N ASN A 386 -11.05 30.27 -25.47
CA ASN A 386 -11.47 29.87 -26.81
C ASN A 386 -12.44 28.68 -26.75
N PRO A 387 -13.61 28.75 -27.40
CA PRO A 387 -14.63 27.70 -27.31
C PRO A 387 -14.28 26.41 -28.07
N GLU A 388 -13.32 26.48 -29.01
CA GLU A 388 -12.90 25.34 -29.82
C GLU A 388 -11.84 24.45 -29.13
N ILE A 389 -11.39 24.80 -27.92
CA ILE A 389 -10.34 24.07 -27.21
C ILE A 389 -10.78 22.65 -26.80
N ASP A 390 -9.98 21.65 -27.15
CA ASP A 390 -10.13 20.27 -26.70
C ASP A 390 -9.53 20.11 -25.30
N ILE A 391 -10.36 20.28 -24.28
CA ILE A 391 -9.95 20.16 -22.87
C ILE A 391 -9.64 18.71 -22.45
N ASN A 392 -10.12 17.72 -23.22
CA ASN A 392 -9.95 16.29 -22.95
C ASN A 392 -8.94 15.65 -23.91
N CYS A 393 -8.05 16.46 -24.51
CA CYS A 393 -6.95 15.95 -25.33
C CYS A 393 -6.10 14.96 -24.53
N ARG A 394 -5.51 13.97 -25.21
CA ARG A 394 -4.68 12.93 -24.58
C ARG A 394 -3.26 13.00 -25.12
N ASP A 395 -2.30 12.99 -24.20
CA ASP A 395 -0.87 12.87 -24.52
C ASP A 395 -0.48 11.41 -24.84
N MET A 396 0.81 11.15 -25.03
CA MET A 396 1.38 9.84 -25.34
C MET A 396 1.21 8.79 -24.24
N ASN A 397 0.90 9.20 -23.02
CA ASN A 397 0.58 8.31 -21.90
C ASN A 397 -0.93 8.18 -21.70
N GLY A 398 -1.74 8.78 -22.58
CA GLY A 398 -3.19 8.85 -22.48
C GLY A 398 -3.70 9.92 -21.50
N GLN A 399 -2.83 10.75 -20.92
CA GLN A 399 -3.21 11.69 -19.86
C GLN A 399 -3.91 12.93 -20.41
N SER A 400 -5.00 13.32 -19.76
CA SER A 400 -5.70 14.58 -20.04
C SER A 400 -5.01 15.79 -19.41
N PRO A 401 -5.23 17.02 -19.90
CA PRO A 401 -4.82 18.25 -19.22
C PRO A 401 -5.18 18.28 -17.73
N PHE A 402 -6.37 17.77 -17.38
CA PHE A 402 -6.84 17.71 -16.00
C PHE A 402 -6.07 16.65 -15.18
N ALA A 403 -5.82 15.48 -15.76
CA ALA A 403 -5.00 14.42 -15.16
C ALA A 403 -3.54 14.89 -14.92
N LEU A 404 -2.94 15.59 -15.89
CA LEU A 404 -1.61 16.19 -15.79
C LEU A 404 -1.55 17.21 -14.65
N ALA A 405 -2.52 18.13 -14.58
CA ALA A 405 -2.59 19.13 -13.51
C ALA A 405 -2.73 18.48 -12.12
N ALA A 406 -3.51 17.40 -12.01
CA ALA A 406 -3.70 16.64 -10.79
C ALA A 406 -2.41 15.92 -10.35
N GLY A 407 -1.74 15.22 -11.27
CA GLY A 407 -0.46 14.55 -11.01
C GLY A 407 0.67 15.53 -10.64
N MET A 408 0.62 16.77 -11.12
CA MET A 408 1.56 17.82 -10.75
C MET A 408 1.24 18.52 -9.42
N GLY A 409 0.06 18.26 -8.83
CA GLY A 409 -0.40 18.92 -7.61
C GLY A 409 -0.81 20.39 -7.80
N ASN A 410 -1.10 20.83 -9.03
CA ASN A 410 -1.37 22.25 -9.31
C ASN A 410 -2.87 22.58 -9.21
N VAL A 411 -3.32 22.89 -7.98
CA VAL A 411 -4.73 23.22 -7.67
C VAL A 411 -5.23 24.43 -8.47
N CYS A 412 -4.41 25.45 -8.66
CA CYS A 412 -4.78 26.64 -9.46
C CYS A 412 -5.18 26.26 -10.90
N MET A 413 -4.43 25.34 -11.52
CA MET A 413 -4.76 24.85 -12.86
C MET A 413 -6.01 23.94 -12.86
N LEU A 414 -6.18 23.11 -11.83
CA LEU A 414 -7.39 22.30 -11.66
C LEU A 414 -8.64 23.17 -11.56
N GLU A 415 -8.60 24.24 -10.77
CA GLU A 415 -9.71 25.20 -10.65
C GLU A 415 -10.06 25.87 -11.97
N LYS A 416 -9.05 26.25 -12.77
CA LYS A 416 -9.27 26.87 -14.08
C LYS A 416 -9.85 25.90 -15.10
N LEU A 417 -9.33 24.67 -15.14
CA LEU A 417 -9.84 23.63 -16.03
C LEU A 417 -11.26 23.24 -15.67
N LEU A 418 -11.58 23.07 -14.38
CA LEU A 418 -12.89 22.65 -13.89
C LEU A 418 -14.03 23.58 -14.35
N LYS A 419 -13.76 24.88 -14.53
CA LYS A 419 -14.74 25.87 -15.04
C LYS A 419 -15.29 25.54 -16.43
N GLN A 420 -14.53 24.80 -17.25
CA GLN A 420 -14.92 24.40 -18.59
C GLN A 420 -15.49 22.96 -18.65
N GLY A 421 -15.64 22.27 -17.51
CA GLY A 421 -16.24 20.93 -17.43
C GLY A 421 -15.41 19.81 -18.07
N PRO A 422 -14.16 19.57 -17.64
CA PRO A 422 -13.35 18.45 -18.12
C PRO A 422 -13.90 17.12 -17.60
N ASP A 423 -13.50 16.02 -18.23
CA ASP A 423 -13.74 14.68 -17.68
C ASP A 423 -12.82 14.45 -16.46
N VAL A 424 -13.40 14.59 -15.26
CA VAL A 424 -12.66 14.49 -13.98
C VAL A 424 -12.21 13.07 -13.65
N ASN A 425 -12.76 12.06 -14.33
CA ASN A 425 -12.41 10.64 -14.16
C ASN A 425 -11.72 10.08 -15.41
N SER A 426 -11.10 10.94 -16.23
CA SER A 426 -10.45 10.51 -17.47
C SER A 426 -9.32 9.51 -17.20
N GLU A 427 -9.40 8.34 -17.82
CA GLU A 427 -8.38 7.29 -17.72
C GLU A 427 -7.20 7.51 -18.68
N ASP A 428 -5.98 7.37 -18.15
CA ASP A 428 -4.74 7.26 -18.93
C ASP A 428 -4.54 5.84 -19.51
N ASP A 429 -3.43 5.59 -20.22
CA ASP A 429 -3.18 4.30 -20.86
C ASP A 429 -3.02 3.14 -19.87
N ASN A 430 -2.75 3.43 -18.58
CA ASN A 430 -2.70 2.45 -17.49
C ASN A 430 -4.00 2.48 -16.65
N GLN A 431 -5.09 3.06 -17.18
CA GLN A 431 -6.37 3.25 -16.50
C GLN A 431 -6.26 4.10 -15.22
N LYS A 432 -5.25 4.98 -15.10
CA LYS A 432 -5.15 5.88 -13.95
C LYS A 432 -5.98 7.13 -14.17
N THR A 433 -6.82 7.42 -13.20
CA THR A 433 -7.60 8.66 -13.10
C THR A 433 -6.76 9.82 -12.53
N PRO A 434 -7.20 11.08 -12.66
CA PRO A 434 -6.55 12.23 -12.05
C PRO A 434 -6.33 12.06 -10.53
N LEU A 435 -7.29 11.44 -9.82
CA LEU A 435 -7.18 11.13 -8.39
C LEU A 435 -6.09 10.08 -8.10
N LEU A 436 -6.00 9.02 -8.91
CA LEU A 436 -4.95 8.00 -8.82
C LEU A 436 -3.56 8.62 -9.01
N LEU A 437 -3.41 9.51 -10.00
CA LEU A 437 -2.14 10.20 -10.28
C LEU A 437 -1.73 11.15 -9.14
N ALA A 438 -2.67 11.93 -8.61
CA ALA A 438 -2.43 12.81 -7.46
C ALA A 438 -2.02 12.02 -6.20
N ALA A 439 -2.69 10.89 -5.93
CA ALA A 439 -2.33 10.00 -4.82
C ALA A 439 -0.94 9.35 -5.03
N THR A 440 -0.63 8.90 -6.24
CA THR A 440 0.67 8.29 -6.60
C THR A 440 1.83 9.27 -6.39
N ASN A 441 1.63 10.55 -6.75
CA ASN A 441 2.64 11.59 -6.64
C ASN A 441 2.65 12.32 -5.29
N ARG A 442 1.87 11.84 -4.30
CA ARG A 442 1.76 12.40 -2.95
C ARG A 442 1.32 13.87 -2.90
N CYS A 443 0.45 14.28 -3.83
CA CYS A 443 -0.05 15.66 -3.92
C CYS A 443 -1.33 15.85 -3.07
N LEU A 444 -1.18 16.11 -1.77
CA LEU A 444 -2.29 16.21 -0.82
C LEU A 444 -3.32 17.28 -1.23
N GLU A 445 -2.86 18.48 -1.58
CA GLU A 445 -3.74 19.61 -1.89
C GLU A 445 -4.61 19.32 -3.12
N ALA A 446 -4.05 18.62 -4.12
CA ALA A 446 -4.80 18.18 -5.30
C ALA A 446 -5.79 17.07 -4.94
N VAL A 447 -5.43 16.10 -4.10
CA VAL A 447 -6.37 15.08 -3.62
C VAL A 447 -7.53 15.72 -2.86
N GLU A 448 -7.27 16.61 -1.91
CA GLU A 448 -8.33 17.31 -1.16
C GLU A 448 -9.24 18.14 -2.06
N PHE A 449 -8.67 18.77 -3.10
CA PHE A 449 -9.45 19.49 -4.11
C PHE A 449 -10.35 18.54 -4.91
N LEU A 450 -9.78 17.46 -5.46
CA LEU A 450 -10.53 16.48 -6.26
C LEU A 450 -11.64 15.82 -5.45
N LEU A 451 -11.39 15.48 -4.18
CA LEU A 451 -12.39 14.89 -3.28
C LEU A 451 -13.56 15.82 -2.92
N LYS A 452 -13.44 17.14 -3.15
CA LYS A 452 -14.57 18.08 -3.04
C LYS A 452 -15.52 18.00 -4.23
N ILE A 453 -15.06 17.47 -5.38
CA ILE A 453 -15.87 17.31 -6.58
C ILE A 453 -16.83 16.11 -6.36
N PRO A 454 -18.14 16.28 -6.54
CA PRO A 454 -19.12 15.24 -6.22
C PRO A 454 -19.10 14.04 -7.19
N GLU A 455 -18.64 14.25 -8.42
CA GLU A 455 -18.62 13.25 -9.49
C GLU A 455 -17.35 12.36 -9.48
N ILE A 456 -16.41 12.61 -8.55
CA ILE A 456 -15.13 11.89 -8.51
C ILE A 456 -15.32 10.43 -8.07
N ASP A 457 -14.73 9.50 -8.81
CA ASP A 457 -14.71 8.09 -8.42
C ASP A 457 -13.52 7.82 -7.49
N VAL A 458 -13.80 7.66 -6.20
CA VAL A 458 -12.80 7.49 -5.14
C VAL A 458 -12.13 6.11 -5.17
N ASP A 459 -12.85 5.09 -5.64
CA ASP A 459 -12.42 3.69 -5.63
C ASP A 459 -12.12 3.15 -7.03
N HIS A 460 -11.94 4.04 -8.01
CA HIS A 460 -11.51 3.67 -9.35
C HIS A 460 -10.21 2.87 -9.29
N VAL A 461 -10.08 1.85 -10.14
CA VAL A 461 -8.92 0.94 -10.15
C VAL A 461 -8.07 1.15 -11.39
N ASP A 462 -6.75 1.06 -11.24
CA ASP A 462 -5.82 0.98 -12.38
C ASP A 462 -5.90 -0.39 -13.09
N ASP A 463 -5.10 -0.56 -14.13
CA ASP A 463 -4.92 -1.83 -14.87
C ASP A 463 -4.45 -3.02 -14.00
N HIS A 464 -3.89 -2.75 -12.82
CA HIS A 464 -3.49 -3.73 -11.81
C HIS A 464 -4.56 -3.97 -10.73
N GLY A 465 -5.74 -3.35 -10.83
CA GLY A 465 -6.82 -3.45 -9.86
C GLY A 465 -6.61 -2.58 -8.60
N ARG A 466 -5.67 -1.63 -8.62
CA ARG A 466 -5.29 -0.81 -7.46
C ARG A 466 -6.05 0.50 -7.39
N THR A 467 -6.55 0.85 -6.20
CA THR A 467 -7.29 2.10 -5.92
C THR A 467 -6.38 3.25 -5.50
N PRO A 468 -6.84 4.53 -5.51
CA PRO A 468 -6.12 5.65 -4.91
C PRO A 468 -5.63 5.38 -3.49
N PHE A 469 -6.45 4.68 -2.68
CA PHE A 469 -6.08 4.31 -1.32
C PHE A 469 -4.87 3.36 -1.30
N SER A 470 -4.82 2.37 -2.18
CA SER A 470 -3.69 1.42 -2.24
C SER A 470 -2.37 2.10 -2.65
N PHE A 471 -2.41 3.10 -3.53
CA PHE A 471 -1.24 3.90 -3.88
C PHE A 471 -0.82 4.82 -2.73
N ALA A 472 -1.76 5.48 -2.07
CA ALA A 472 -1.48 6.29 -0.89
C ALA A 472 -0.88 5.46 0.25
N ALA A 473 -1.36 4.23 0.42
CA ALA A 473 -0.85 3.22 1.34
C ALA A 473 0.57 2.75 0.98
N GLU A 474 0.83 2.38 -0.28
CA GLU A 474 2.16 1.98 -0.76
C GLU A 474 3.17 3.11 -0.58
N LYS A 475 2.76 4.35 -0.88
CA LYS A 475 3.60 5.54 -0.74
C LYS A 475 3.73 6.03 0.69
N ASP A 476 3.00 5.46 1.66
CA ASP A 476 3.05 5.87 3.06
C ASP A 476 2.65 7.35 3.27
N SER A 477 1.46 7.71 2.77
CA SER A 477 0.90 9.06 2.89
C SER A 477 -0.36 9.05 3.76
N LEU A 478 -0.16 9.10 5.09
CA LEU A 478 -1.26 9.12 6.07
C LEU A 478 -2.31 10.21 5.80
N PRO A 479 -1.96 11.47 5.47
CA PRO A 479 -2.96 12.51 5.22
C PRO A 479 -3.85 12.21 4.01
N ILE A 480 -3.28 11.66 2.93
CA ILE A 480 -4.04 11.27 1.73
C ILE A 480 -4.95 10.09 2.04
N MET A 481 -4.45 9.07 2.75
CA MET A 481 -5.26 7.93 3.19
C MET A 481 -6.45 8.39 4.06
N GLN A 482 -6.21 9.30 5.01
CA GLN A 482 -7.27 9.86 5.86
C GLN A 482 -8.30 10.65 5.03
N ALA A 483 -7.84 11.48 4.08
CA ALA A 483 -8.73 12.24 3.20
C ALA A 483 -9.62 11.32 2.36
N LEU A 484 -9.07 10.21 1.85
CA LEU A 484 -9.81 9.18 1.11
C LEU A 484 -10.83 8.45 2.00
N LEU A 485 -10.48 8.06 3.23
CA LEU A 485 -11.42 7.44 4.18
C LEU A 485 -12.56 8.37 4.57
N ASN A 486 -12.30 9.67 4.73
CA ASN A 486 -13.34 10.67 4.99
C ASN A 486 -14.39 10.73 3.85
N LYS A 487 -14.06 10.22 2.67
CA LYS A 487 -14.93 10.07 1.50
C LYS A 487 -15.36 8.62 1.24
N GLN A 488 -15.26 7.76 2.26
CA GLN A 488 -15.71 6.37 2.24
C GLN A 488 -14.97 5.48 1.22
N ALA A 489 -13.71 5.77 0.91
CA ALA A 489 -12.87 4.85 0.13
C ALA A 489 -12.81 3.47 0.79
N ASP A 490 -12.84 2.39 0.00
CA ASP A 490 -12.80 1.01 0.51
C ASP A 490 -11.34 0.50 0.69
N PRO A 491 -10.82 0.41 1.92
CA PRO A 491 -9.48 -0.13 2.17
C PRO A 491 -9.36 -1.66 1.96
N HIS A 492 -10.50 -2.36 1.79
CA HIS A 492 -10.57 -3.81 1.56
C HIS A 492 -10.64 -4.19 0.08
N ARG A 493 -10.61 -3.21 -0.83
CA ARG A 493 -10.58 -3.48 -2.26
C ARG A 493 -9.34 -4.32 -2.60
N LEU A 494 -9.53 -5.33 -3.45
CA LEU A 494 -8.48 -6.26 -3.84
C LEU A 494 -7.85 -5.84 -5.16
N ASP A 495 -6.52 -5.86 -5.21
CA ASP A 495 -5.76 -5.76 -6.46
C ASP A 495 -5.77 -7.09 -7.24
N ASN A 496 -5.20 -7.10 -8.44
CA ASN A 496 -5.10 -8.30 -9.28
C ASN A 496 -4.23 -9.42 -8.65
N ARG A 497 -3.47 -9.12 -7.58
CA ARG A 497 -2.72 -10.12 -6.79
C ARG A 497 -3.53 -10.66 -5.61
N GLY A 498 -4.72 -10.12 -5.34
CA GLY A 498 -5.54 -10.46 -4.20
C GLY A 498 -5.11 -9.78 -2.89
N CYS A 499 -4.26 -8.76 -2.96
CA CYS A 499 -3.87 -7.96 -1.79
C CYS A 499 -4.89 -6.85 -1.54
N THR A 500 -5.26 -6.61 -0.28
CA THR A 500 -6.13 -5.48 0.08
C THR A 500 -5.38 -4.15 0.00
N SER A 501 -6.08 -3.05 -0.27
CA SER A 501 -5.46 -1.72 -0.33
C SER A 501 -4.71 -1.33 0.94
N PHE A 502 -5.23 -1.66 2.13
CA PHE A 502 -4.52 -1.43 3.40
C PHE A 502 -3.34 -2.38 3.66
N TRP A 503 -3.32 -3.57 3.04
CA TRP A 503 -2.17 -4.49 3.16
C TRP A 503 -0.89 -3.85 2.60
N TRP A 504 -0.99 -3.03 1.55
CA TRP A 504 0.15 -2.27 1.01
C TRP A 504 0.79 -1.35 2.06
N PHE A 505 -0.01 -0.74 2.93
CA PHE A 505 0.50 0.09 4.02
C PHE A 505 1.29 -0.74 5.04
N LEU A 506 0.74 -1.89 5.45
CA LEU A 506 1.42 -2.83 6.37
C LEU A 506 2.72 -3.35 5.76
N GLN A 507 2.72 -3.67 4.47
CA GLN A 507 3.90 -4.17 3.76
C GLN A 507 5.01 -3.11 3.65
N THR A 508 4.67 -1.86 3.32
CA THR A 508 5.63 -0.76 3.26
C THR A 508 6.23 -0.49 4.64
N ARG A 509 5.42 -0.52 5.71
CA ARG A 509 5.90 -0.36 7.09
C ARG A 509 6.80 -1.50 7.55
N HIS A 510 6.49 -2.74 7.19
CA HIS A 510 7.38 -3.86 7.48
C HIS A 510 8.75 -3.72 6.78
N ALA A 511 8.76 -3.29 5.52
CA ALA A 511 10.00 -3.02 4.79
C ALA A 511 10.81 -1.89 5.44
N TRP A 512 10.13 -0.87 5.97
CA TRP A 512 10.74 0.21 6.74
C TRP A 512 11.36 -0.29 8.05
N LEU A 513 10.62 -1.03 8.87
CA LEU A 513 11.08 -1.58 10.17
C LEU A 513 12.27 -2.52 9.99
N SER A 514 12.34 -3.21 8.85
CA SER A 514 13.44 -4.12 8.50
C SER A 514 14.68 -3.42 7.92
N SER A 515 14.61 -2.12 7.62
CA SER A 515 15.70 -1.37 7.00
C SER A 515 16.79 -0.98 8.00
N PRO A 516 18.10 -1.08 7.64
CA PRO A 516 19.20 -0.65 8.51
C PRO A 516 19.23 0.87 8.76
N GLN A 517 18.58 1.66 7.90
CA GLN A 517 18.38 3.10 8.04
C GLN A 517 16.90 3.41 7.84
N PRO A 518 16.09 3.43 8.91
CA PRO A 518 14.70 3.85 8.81
C PRO A 518 14.62 5.34 8.41
N PRO A 519 13.72 5.75 7.48
CA PRO A 519 13.30 7.13 7.32
C PRO A 519 13.02 7.82 8.67
N ASN A 520 13.30 9.12 8.70
CA ASN A 520 13.31 9.92 9.91
C ASN A 520 11.92 9.91 10.58
N VAL A 521 11.81 9.33 11.77
CA VAL A 521 10.56 9.16 12.54
C VAL A 521 9.93 10.51 12.95
N ALA A 522 10.63 11.63 12.73
CA ALA A 522 10.18 12.98 13.06
C ALA A 522 8.95 13.45 12.27
N ASP A 523 8.65 12.86 11.10
CA ASP A 523 7.48 13.21 10.29
C ASP A 523 6.21 12.44 10.69
N TRP A 524 6.32 11.50 11.63
CA TRP A 524 5.22 10.66 12.08
C TRP A 524 4.57 11.23 13.34
N ASP A 525 3.34 11.71 13.20
CA ASP A 525 2.48 12.03 14.33
C ASP A 525 1.66 10.79 14.75
N PRO A 526 1.88 10.23 15.95
CA PRO A 526 1.11 9.09 16.46
C PRO A 526 -0.39 9.34 16.47
N SER A 527 -0.80 10.60 16.65
CA SER A 527 -2.21 11.00 16.65
C SER A 527 -2.86 10.83 15.28
N SER A 528 -2.11 11.15 14.22
CA SER A 528 -2.54 10.99 12.82
C SER A 528 -2.66 9.52 12.42
N LEU A 529 -1.73 8.66 12.87
CA LEU A 529 -1.84 7.21 12.68
C LEU A 529 -3.06 6.65 13.43
N GLN A 530 -3.25 7.04 14.68
CA GLN A 530 -4.41 6.59 15.47
C GLN A 530 -5.73 7.02 14.83
N ALA A 531 -5.82 8.26 14.35
CA ALA A 531 -6.98 8.76 13.63
C ALA A 531 -7.28 7.94 12.36
N LEU A 532 -6.24 7.59 11.59
CA LEU A 532 -6.37 6.75 10.41
C LEU A 532 -6.90 5.36 10.75
N ILE A 533 -6.30 4.70 11.74
CA ILE A 533 -6.70 3.35 12.17
C ILE A 533 -8.15 3.36 12.70
N CYS A 534 -8.51 4.36 13.50
CA CYS A 534 -9.87 4.49 14.04
C CYS A 534 -10.90 4.86 12.95
N ALA A 535 -10.46 5.40 11.80
CA ALA A 535 -11.32 5.67 10.66
C ALA A 535 -11.49 4.46 9.71
N LEU A 536 -10.76 3.36 9.91
CA LEU A 536 -10.86 2.18 9.06
C LEU A 536 -12.21 1.48 9.24
N PRO A 537 -12.99 1.27 8.15
CA PRO A 537 -14.17 0.42 8.20
C PRO A 537 -13.77 -1.06 8.38
N THR A 538 -14.37 -1.73 9.38
CA THR A 538 -14.27 -3.18 9.62
C THR A 538 -12.84 -3.74 9.56
N PRO A 539 -11.92 -3.35 10.47
CA PRO A 539 -10.51 -3.78 10.44
C PRO A 539 -10.30 -5.31 10.61
N TYR A 540 -11.35 -6.02 11.04
CA TYR A 540 -11.38 -7.47 11.26
C TYR A 540 -11.77 -8.28 10.01
N LYS A 541 -12.08 -7.63 8.88
CA LYS A 541 -12.42 -8.35 7.64
C LYS A 541 -11.18 -9.07 7.12
N LYS A 542 -11.29 -10.38 6.94
CA LYS A 542 -10.22 -11.23 6.42
C LYS A 542 -10.00 -10.98 4.93
N ASP A 543 -8.74 -10.97 4.54
CA ASP A 543 -8.31 -10.94 3.15
C ASP A 543 -8.50 -12.33 2.47
N PRO A 544 -8.23 -12.47 1.15
CA PRO A 544 -8.30 -13.76 0.47
C PRO A 544 -7.31 -14.82 1.00
N SER A 545 -6.27 -14.42 1.73
CA SER A 545 -5.37 -15.35 2.42
C SER A 545 -6.02 -15.98 3.66
N GLY A 546 -7.15 -15.44 4.11
CA GLY A 546 -7.89 -15.86 5.30
C GLY A 546 -7.39 -15.16 6.56
N ARG A 547 -6.59 -14.10 6.43
CA ARG A 547 -5.93 -13.37 7.53
C ARG A 547 -6.54 -11.97 7.68
N ASP A 548 -6.68 -11.50 8.91
CA ASP A 548 -7.05 -10.10 9.19
C ASP A 548 -5.83 -9.17 9.32
N TRP A 549 -6.05 -7.86 9.39
CA TRP A 549 -4.95 -6.89 9.46
C TRP A 549 -4.21 -6.90 10.80
N LEU A 550 -4.86 -7.32 11.89
CA LEU A 550 -4.20 -7.47 13.19
C LEU A 550 -3.16 -8.60 13.12
N SER A 551 -3.51 -9.73 12.52
CA SER A 551 -2.59 -10.84 12.28
C SER A 551 -1.44 -10.46 11.36
N TRP A 552 -1.67 -9.62 10.33
CA TRP A 552 -0.58 -9.09 9.50
C TRP A 552 0.35 -8.17 10.28
N ALA A 553 -0.18 -7.21 11.03
CA ALA A 553 0.61 -6.31 11.87
C ALA A 553 1.41 -7.08 12.94
N ALA A 554 0.80 -8.10 13.54
CA ALA A 554 1.46 -8.95 14.52
C ALA A 554 2.58 -9.81 13.92
N SER A 555 2.37 -10.35 12.71
CA SER A 555 3.38 -11.09 11.95
C SER A 555 4.57 -10.24 11.51
N TYR A 556 4.41 -8.92 11.40
CA TYR A 556 5.47 -7.98 11.01
C TYR A 556 6.13 -7.29 12.21
N GLY A 557 5.60 -7.47 13.42
CA GLY A 557 6.15 -6.87 14.63
C GLY A 557 5.84 -5.38 14.78
N ASP A 558 4.80 -4.88 14.12
CA ASP A 558 4.45 -3.46 14.14
C ASP A 558 3.67 -3.09 15.41
N GLU A 559 4.42 -2.75 16.46
CA GLU A 559 3.88 -2.45 17.79
C GLU A 559 2.89 -1.28 17.78
N GLU A 560 3.16 -0.24 17.00
CA GLU A 560 2.34 0.98 16.96
C GLU A 560 0.97 0.71 16.36
N ILE A 561 0.91 -0.01 15.24
CA ILE A 561 -0.36 -0.39 14.61
C ILE A 561 -1.15 -1.31 15.53
N VAL A 562 -0.50 -2.28 16.17
CA VAL A 562 -1.17 -3.18 17.12
C VAL A 562 -1.76 -2.39 18.28
N ARG A 563 -1.03 -1.44 18.89
CA ARG A 563 -1.57 -0.56 19.93
C ARG A 563 -2.76 0.26 19.43
N CYS A 564 -2.66 0.85 18.24
CA CYS A 564 -3.75 1.65 17.68
C CYS A 564 -5.00 0.80 17.44
N LEU A 565 -4.86 -0.38 16.84
CA LEU A 565 -5.98 -1.31 16.60
C LEU A 565 -6.64 -1.73 17.91
N LEU A 566 -5.88 -2.02 18.97
CA LEU A 566 -6.41 -2.40 20.28
C LEU A 566 -7.12 -1.23 21.00
N GLN A 567 -6.71 0.01 20.76
CA GLN A 567 -7.29 1.21 21.38
C GLN A 567 -8.53 1.73 20.65
N CYS A 568 -8.67 1.47 19.35
CA CYS A 568 -9.79 1.93 18.53
C CYS A 568 -11.08 1.11 18.78
N GLY A 569 -11.69 1.27 19.97
CA GLY A 569 -13.13 1.24 20.31
C GLY A 569 -14.09 0.12 19.85
N GLU A 570 -13.88 -0.56 18.72
CA GLU A 570 -14.59 -1.77 18.33
C GLU A 570 -13.88 -2.99 18.94
N GLU A 571 -14.60 -4.02 19.34
CA GLU A 571 -14.03 -5.23 19.95
C GLU A 571 -13.15 -5.99 18.93
N VAL A 572 -11.93 -5.51 18.71
CA VAL A 572 -10.93 -6.22 17.91
C VAL A 572 -10.68 -7.55 18.58
N ASN A 573 -11.05 -8.62 17.88
CA ASN A 573 -10.93 -9.96 18.41
C ASN A 573 -9.46 -10.42 18.34
N VAL A 574 -8.71 -10.23 19.43
CA VAL A 574 -7.33 -10.75 19.57
C VAL A 574 -7.24 -12.27 19.42
N ASN A 575 -8.38 -12.97 19.57
CA ASN A 575 -8.52 -14.41 19.37
C ASN A 575 -9.07 -14.76 17.98
N ALA A 576 -9.04 -13.82 17.03
CA ALA A 576 -9.40 -14.07 15.65
C ALA A 576 -8.55 -15.22 15.11
N ARG A 577 -9.26 -16.17 14.50
CA ARG A 577 -8.68 -17.39 13.95
C ARG A 577 -8.52 -17.19 12.46
N ASP A 578 -7.30 -17.13 11.96
CA ASP A 578 -7.09 -17.02 10.52
C ASP A 578 -7.42 -18.35 9.86
N ASP A 579 -8.15 -18.28 8.75
CA ASP A 579 -8.54 -19.44 7.93
C ASP A 579 -7.52 -19.64 6.81
N THR A 580 -6.23 -19.63 7.16
CA THR A 580 -5.17 -19.81 6.16
C THR A 580 -5.14 -21.25 5.66
N ARG A 581 -4.56 -21.48 4.47
CA ARG A 581 -4.33 -22.85 3.92
C ARG A 581 -3.28 -23.65 4.70
N GLU A 582 -2.87 -23.19 5.88
CA GLU A 582 -1.80 -23.78 6.67
C GLU A 582 -2.27 -24.96 7.53
N THR A 583 -1.34 -25.59 8.24
CA THR A 583 -1.54 -26.83 9.01
C THR A 583 -2.56 -26.71 10.15
N PHE A 584 -2.74 -25.52 10.71
CA PHE A 584 -3.76 -25.23 11.72
C PHE A 584 -4.04 -23.73 11.75
N SER A 585 -5.21 -23.35 12.28
CA SER A 585 -5.60 -21.95 12.40
C SER A 585 -4.73 -21.23 13.43
N LYS A 586 -4.20 -20.06 13.04
CA LYS A 586 -3.33 -19.22 13.85
C LYS A 586 -4.08 -17.97 14.30
N THR A 587 -3.65 -17.44 15.43
CA THR A 587 -4.10 -16.15 15.99
C THR A 587 -3.02 -15.10 15.77
N PRO A 588 -3.34 -13.80 15.89
CA PRO A 588 -2.35 -12.73 15.87
C PRO A 588 -1.17 -12.98 16.83
N LEU A 589 -1.43 -13.51 18.03
CA LEU A 589 -0.39 -13.83 19.00
C LEU A 589 0.53 -14.98 18.53
N ILE A 590 -0.01 -16.00 17.85
CA ILE A 590 0.81 -17.08 17.28
C ILE A 590 1.71 -16.52 16.15
N TRP A 591 1.20 -15.60 15.33
CA TRP A 591 2.01 -14.93 14.32
C TRP A 591 3.15 -14.08 14.93
N ALA A 592 2.87 -13.35 16.01
CA ALA A 592 3.90 -12.59 16.72
C ALA A 592 4.98 -13.50 17.34
N LEU A 593 4.60 -14.68 17.86
CA LEU A 593 5.53 -15.68 18.37
C LEU A 593 6.40 -16.28 17.26
N GLU A 594 5.86 -16.48 16.05
CA GLU A 594 6.61 -16.99 14.90
C GLU A 594 7.67 -16.01 14.41
N GLY A 595 7.34 -14.71 14.42
CA GLY A 595 8.24 -13.61 14.09
C GLY A 595 9.19 -13.19 15.22
N GLU A 596 9.07 -13.79 16.42
CA GLU A 596 9.88 -13.48 17.61
C GLU A 596 9.78 -11.99 18.02
N HIS A 597 8.56 -11.43 17.97
CA HIS A 597 8.29 -10.02 18.25
C HIS A 597 7.82 -9.78 19.70
N ASP A 598 8.76 -9.74 20.65
CA ASP A 598 8.49 -9.64 22.10
C ASP A 598 7.55 -8.49 22.50
N SER A 599 7.73 -7.28 21.94
CA SER A 599 6.87 -6.13 22.24
C SER A 599 5.41 -6.35 21.86
N VAL A 600 5.16 -6.99 20.72
CA VAL A 600 3.79 -7.30 20.26
C VAL A 600 3.20 -8.44 21.07
N ILE A 601 4.01 -9.43 21.45
CA ILE A 601 3.60 -10.52 22.35
C ILE A 601 3.12 -9.95 23.69
N ASP A 602 3.85 -9.00 24.25
CA ASP A 602 3.48 -8.34 25.51
C ASP A 602 2.16 -7.58 25.44
N LEU A 603 1.81 -7.01 24.28
CA LEU A 603 0.53 -6.32 24.07
C LEU A 603 -0.66 -7.27 23.91
N LEU A 604 -0.46 -8.43 23.27
CA LEU A 604 -1.55 -9.34 22.91
C LEU A 604 -1.81 -10.43 23.96
N LYS A 605 -0.79 -10.84 24.72
CA LYS A 605 -0.86 -12.00 25.62
C LYS A 605 -1.97 -11.92 26.68
N ASP A 606 -2.29 -10.72 27.17
CA ASP A 606 -3.26 -10.54 28.25
C ASP A 606 -4.72 -10.65 27.76
N GLY A 607 -4.96 -10.33 26.47
CA GLY A 607 -6.27 -10.46 25.84
C GLY A 607 -6.54 -11.82 25.20
N ASP A 608 -5.48 -12.57 24.86
CA ASP A 608 -5.60 -13.88 24.23
C ASP A 608 -6.03 -14.96 25.22
N ASN A 609 -6.95 -15.82 24.81
CA ASN A 609 -7.41 -16.97 25.59
C ASN A 609 -7.37 -18.31 24.88
N ILE A 610 -7.00 -18.34 23.61
CA ILE A 610 -7.12 -19.52 22.75
C ILE A 610 -5.76 -19.97 22.17
N SER A 611 -4.74 -19.09 22.09
CA SER A 611 -3.48 -19.40 21.40
C SER A 611 -2.74 -20.60 22.01
N LEU A 612 -2.66 -20.67 23.34
CA LEU A 612 -2.00 -21.79 23.99
C LEU A 612 -2.77 -23.11 23.80
N HIS A 613 -4.11 -23.09 23.74
CA HIS A 613 -4.92 -24.27 23.42
C HIS A 613 -4.71 -24.71 21.98
N LEU A 614 -4.66 -23.77 21.04
CA LEU A 614 -4.39 -24.05 19.63
C LEU A 614 -3.01 -24.66 19.42
N LEU A 615 -1.98 -24.15 20.08
CA LEU A 615 -0.62 -24.73 19.99
C LEU A 615 -0.57 -26.16 20.53
N VAL A 616 -1.33 -26.46 21.59
CA VAL A 616 -1.44 -27.82 22.15
C VAL A 616 -2.20 -28.77 21.22
N GLU A 617 -3.28 -28.31 20.60
CA GLU A 617 -4.09 -29.11 19.67
C GLU A 617 -3.43 -29.27 18.30
N GLY A 618 -2.72 -28.24 17.83
CA GLY A 618 -2.06 -28.15 16.54
C GLY A 618 -0.92 -29.15 16.33
N ILE A 619 -0.43 -29.80 17.40
CA ILE A 619 0.60 -30.85 17.29
C ILE A 619 0.13 -32.06 16.49
N ARG A 620 -1.20 -32.27 16.36
CA ARG A 620 -1.75 -33.31 15.49
C ARG A 620 -1.56 -33.00 14.01
N SER A 621 -1.35 -31.75 13.64
CA SER A 621 -1.27 -31.28 12.25
C SER A 621 0.04 -30.58 11.89
N ALA A 622 0.79 -30.04 12.86
CA ALA A 622 2.07 -29.37 12.68
C ALA A 622 3.23 -30.12 13.37
N SER A 623 4.47 -29.69 13.10
CA SER A 623 5.66 -30.29 13.73
C SER A 623 5.66 -30.08 15.25
N LYS A 624 5.87 -31.17 16.00
CA LYS A 624 5.94 -31.13 17.46
C LYS A 624 7.01 -30.16 17.98
N GLU A 625 8.19 -30.13 17.36
CA GLU A 625 9.29 -29.24 17.77
C GLU A 625 8.92 -27.76 17.61
N TYR A 626 8.20 -27.45 16.54
CA TYR A 626 7.71 -26.11 16.26
C TYR A 626 6.73 -25.63 17.32
N CYS A 627 5.68 -26.41 17.61
CA CYS A 627 4.71 -26.07 18.64
C CYS A 627 5.37 -25.95 20.03
N LEU A 628 6.30 -26.85 20.38
CA LEU A 628 7.03 -26.80 21.64
C LEU A 628 7.89 -25.53 21.78
N ARG A 629 8.53 -25.07 20.69
CA ARG A 629 9.29 -23.81 20.68
C ARG A 629 8.38 -22.62 20.98
N LEU A 630 7.27 -22.48 20.25
CA LEU A 630 6.32 -21.38 20.43
C LEU A 630 5.67 -21.42 21.83
N MET A 631 5.31 -22.61 22.32
CA MET A 631 4.80 -22.77 23.69
C MET A 631 5.82 -22.29 24.73
N ARG A 632 7.10 -22.66 24.62
CA ARG A 632 8.13 -22.21 25.57
C ARG A 632 8.30 -20.70 25.54
N ALA A 633 8.31 -20.08 24.35
CA ALA A 633 8.39 -18.63 24.18
C ALA A 633 7.18 -17.93 24.85
N LEU A 634 5.96 -18.42 24.61
CA LEU A 634 4.74 -17.86 25.20
C LEU A 634 4.74 -17.96 26.74
N LEU A 635 5.27 -19.05 27.30
CA LEU A 635 5.41 -19.22 28.75
C LEU A 635 6.49 -18.31 29.35
N GLN A 636 7.59 -18.08 28.64
CA GLN A 636 8.62 -17.13 29.05
C GLN A 636 8.10 -15.69 29.06
N ALA A 637 7.21 -15.35 28.12
CA ALA A 637 6.54 -14.05 28.09
C ALA A 637 5.51 -13.84 29.23
N GLY A 638 5.25 -14.84 30.06
CA GLY A 638 4.36 -14.73 31.22
C GLY A 638 2.86 -14.86 30.90
N TYR A 639 2.51 -15.56 29.82
CA TYR A 639 1.11 -15.82 29.45
C TYR A 639 0.32 -16.56 30.56
N ASN A 640 -0.97 -16.22 30.69
CA ASN A 640 -1.84 -16.84 31.69
C ASN A 640 -2.18 -18.30 31.34
N LEU A 641 -1.47 -19.22 31.97
CA LEU A 641 -1.66 -20.68 31.87
C LEU A 641 -3.05 -21.20 32.24
N ASN A 642 -3.84 -20.44 32.98
CA ASN A 642 -5.12 -20.88 33.53
C ASN A 642 -6.32 -20.33 32.75
N GLN A 643 -6.07 -19.66 31.63
CA GLN A 643 -7.11 -19.13 30.78
C GLN A 643 -7.99 -20.27 30.22
N THR A 644 -9.30 -20.07 30.18
CA THR A 644 -10.24 -21.12 29.77
C THR A 644 -10.80 -20.87 28.38
N ASP A 645 -10.94 -21.93 27.58
CA ASP A 645 -11.67 -21.89 26.32
C ASP A 645 -13.19 -21.70 26.54
N MET A 646 -13.98 -21.64 25.46
CA MET A 646 -15.45 -21.56 25.53
C MET A 646 -16.12 -22.72 26.30
N ASN A 647 -15.40 -23.82 26.55
CA ASN A 647 -15.86 -24.99 27.30
C ASN A 647 -15.33 -25.01 28.75
N GLY A 648 -14.69 -23.94 29.21
CA GLY A 648 -14.11 -23.86 30.56
C GLY A 648 -12.80 -24.64 30.71
N ARG A 649 -12.21 -25.14 29.62
CA ARG A 649 -11.02 -25.99 29.64
C ARG A 649 -9.77 -25.11 29.68
N THR A 650 -8.86 -25.42 30.59
CA THR A 650 -7.50 -24.84 30.57
C THR A 650 -6.63 -25.54 29.50
N PRO A 651 -5.51 -24.94 29.06
CA PRO A 651 -4.57 -25.59 28.14
C PRO A 651 -4.09 -26.97 28.62
N LEU A 652 -3.98 -27.14 29.94
CA LEU A 652 -3.65 -28.43 30.54
C LEU A 652 -4.74 -29.48 30.28
N HIS A 653 -6.03 -29.13 30.32
CA HIS A 653 -7.11 -30.06 29.95
C HIS A 653 -6.98 -30.52 28.49
N SER A 654 -6.61 -29.62 27.57
CA SER A 654 -6.36 -29.98 26.17
C SER A 654 -5.13 -30.87 26.02
N ALA A 655 -4.04 -30.56 26.74
CA ALA A 655 -2.82 -31.38 26.73
C ALA A 655 -3.07 -32.79 27.31
N CYS A 656 -3.96 -32.92 28.29
CA CYS A 656 -4.31 -34.22 28.87
C CYS A 656 -5.11 -35.13 27.91
N ARG A 657 -5.66 -34.59 26.81
CA ARG A 657 -6.27 -35.39 25.74
C ARG A 657 -5.26 -35.93 24.72
N THR A 658 -4.03 -35.41 24.73
CA THR A 658 -2.95 -35.93 23.88
C THR A 658 -2.16 -36.99 24.66
N ASP A 659 -1.38 -37.81 23.97
CA ASP A 659 -0.51 -38.82 24.61
C ASP A 659 0.92 -38.27 24.87
N ASP A 660 1.08 -36.94 24.80
CA ASP A 660 2.38 -36.27 24.78
C ASP A 660 2.81 -35.78 26.17
N LYS A 661 3.61 -36.62 26.83
CA LYS A 661 4.17 -36.34 28.16
C LYS A 661 4.93 -35.01 28.27
N GLU A 662 5.61 -34.61 27.21
CA GLU A 662 6.53 -33.46 27.22
C GLU A 662 5.77 -32.13 27.37
N ILE A 663 4.64 -31.99 26.70
CA ILE A 663 3.77 -30.81 26.80
C ILE A 663 3.22 -30.68 28.21
N VAL A 664 2.73 -31.80 28.75
CA VAL A 664 2.16 -31.87 30.09
C VAL A 664 3.23 -31.52 31.12
N SER A 665 4.44 -32.04 30.99
CA SER A 665 5.58 -31.68 31.85
C SER A 665 5.94 -30.19 31.74
N ILE A 666 5.93 -29.60 30.54
CA ILE A 666 6.21 -28.15 30.37
C ILE A 666 5.16 -27.31 31.10
N LEU A 667 3.87 -27.61 30.92
CA LEU A 667 2.79 -26.87 31.58
C LEU A 667 2.80 -27.05 33.11
N ILE A 668 3.12 -28.25 33.60
CA ILE A 668 3.28 -28.53 35.04
C ILE A 668 4.47 -27.73 35.61
N ASN A 669 5.63 -27.76 34.93
CA ASN A 669 6.82 -27.03 35.37
C ASN A 669 6.61 -25.52 35.35
N ALA A 670 5.73 -25.03 34.46
CA ALA A 670 5.30 -23.63 34.42
C ALA A 670 4.23 -23.30 35.49
N ASN A 671 3.91 -24.24 36.38
CA ASN A 671 2.99 -24.07 37.51
C ASN A 671 1.50 -23.91 37.12
N ALA A 672 1.06 -24.60 36.06
CA ALA A 672 -0.36 -24.65 35.68
C ALA A 672 -1.24 -25.24 36.78
N LYS A 673 -2.45 -24.68 36.96
CA LYS A 673 -3.36 -25.12 38.03
C LYS A 673 -4.00 -26.47 37.70
N LEU A 674 -3.73 -27.46 38.56
CA LEU A 674 -4.14 -28.86 38.38
C LEU A 674 -5.58 -29.14 38.84
N SER A 675 -6.16 -28.26 39.66
CA SER A 675 -7.49 -28.43 40.28
C SER A 675 -8.64 -27.75 39.53
N CYS A 676 -8.36 -27.11 38.40
CA CYS A 676 -9.40 -26.48 37.57
C CYS A 676 -10.39 -27.53 37.07
N LYS A 677 -11.66 -27.15 36.97
CA LYS A 677 -12.73 -28.00 36.41
C LYS A 677 -13.25 -27.34 35.14
N ASP A 678 -13.44 -28.13 34.09
CA ASP A 678 -14.12 -27.66 32.88
C ASP A 678 -15.65 -27.53 33.10
N HIS A 679 -16.40 -27.07 32.09
CA HIS A 679 -17.87 -26.96 32.20
C HIS A 679 -18.58 -28.31 32.44
N THR A 680 -17.91 -29.44 32.16
CA THR A 680 -18.42 -30.78 32.46
C THR A 680 -18.08 -31.23 33.89
N GLY A 681 -17.34 -30.41 34.64
CA GLY A 681 -16.93 -30.67 36.02
C GLY A 681 -15.67 -31.54 36.14
N ASN A 682 -15.03 -31.88 35.02
CA ASN A 682 -13.87 -32.77 34.98
C ASN A 682 -12.57 -31.99 35.22
N THR A 683 -11.66 -32.57 36.00
CA THR A 683 -10.29 -32.06 36.16
C THR A 683 -9.36 -32.57 35.05
N PRO A 684 -8.17 -31.95 34.84
CA PRO A 684 -7.21 -32.43 33.85
C PRO A 684 -6.81 -33.90 34.05
N LEU A 685 -6.73 -34.35 35.31
CA LEU A 685 -6.44 -35.75 35.65
C LEU A 685 -7.56 -36.69 35.19
N GLN A 686 -8.83 -36.31 35.36
CA GLN A 686 -9.96 -37.11 34.89
C GLN A 686 -10.01 -37.18 33.37
N ILE A 687 -9.66 -36.09 32.68
CA ILE A 687 -9.52 -36.10 31.22
C ILE A 687 -8.42 -37.05 30.76
N ALA A 688 -7.25 -37.05 31.42
CA ALA A 688 -6.17 -37.98 31.10
C ALA A 688 -6.59 -39.46 31.30
N LEU A 689 -7.37 -39.74 32.35
CA LEU A 689 -7.94 -41.07 32.60
C LEU A 689 -8.94 -41.47 31.50
N HIS A 690 -9.86 -40.59 31.12
CA HIS A 690 -10.80 -40.82 30.01
C HIS A 690 -10.09 -41.00 28.66
N ALA A 691 -8.98 -40.29 28.43
CA ALA A 691 -8.14 -40.44 27.24
C ALA A 691 -7.32 -41.75 27.24
N LYS A 692 -7.32 -42.49 28.36
CA LYS A 692 -6.59 -43.77 28.56
C LYS A 692 -5.08 -43.65 28.38
N SER A 693 -4.51 -42.46 28.58
CA SER A 693 -3.05 -42.25 28.50
C SER A 693 -2.41 -42.52 29.87
N LYS A 694 -1.82 -43.71 30.02
CA LYS A 694 -1.04 -44.03 31.23
C LYS A 694 0.16 -43.09 31.39
N ILE A 695 0.82 -42.72 30.29
CA ILE A 695 2.04 -41.92 30.32
C ILE A 695 1.72 -40.52 30.89
N VAL A 696 0.63 -39.89 30.45
CA VAL A 696 0.21 -38.57 30.92
C VAL A 696 -0.30 -38.60 32.35
N VAL A 697 -1.02 -39.67 32.75
CA VAL A 697 -1.43 -39.85 34.15
C VAL A 697 -0.22 -40.00 35.07
N ASP A 698 0.77 -40.81 34.69
CA ASP A 698 2.01 -40.97 35.46
C ASP A 698 2.80 -39.66 35.57
N THR A 699 2.75 -38.76 34.58
CA THR A 699 3.40 -37.44 34.68
C THR A 699 2.62 -36.46 35.55
N LEU A 700 1.28 -36.42 35.44
CA LEU A 700 0.45 -35.59 36.31
C LEU A 700 0.64 -36.00 37.77
N LEU A 701 0.58 -37.30 38.08
CA LEU A 701 0.73 -37.81 39.43
C LEU A 701 2.05 -37.45 40.12
N LYS A 702 3.12 -37.24 39.35
CA LYS A 702 4.42 -36.78 39.86
C LYS A 702 4.48 -35.27 40.13
N ALA A 703 3.42 -34.52 39.83
CA ALA A 703 3.37 -33.08 40.08
C ALA A 703 3.07 -32.77 41.57
N PRO A 704 3.59 -31.66 42.10
CA PRO A 704 3.63 -31.41 43.55
C PRO A 704 2.30 -31.01 44.21
N SER A 705 1.20 -30.92 43.46
CA SER A 705 -0.07 -30.38 43.96
C SER A 705 -1.32 -30.96 43.28
N VAL A 706 -1.27 -32.23 42.87
CA VAL A 706 -2.44 -32.92 42.28
C VAL A 706 -3.49 -33.22 43.34
N ASP A 707 -4.72 -32.78 43.07
CA ASP A 707 -5.88 -33.21 43.85
C ASP A 707 -6.45 -34.52 43.29
N LEU A 708 -6.49 -35.55 44.13
CA LEU A 708 -7.05 -36.88 43.82
C LEU A 708 -8.52 -37.02 44.23
N ASN A 709 -9.05 -36.07 45.03
CA ASN A 709 -10.44 -36.08 45.48
C ASN A 709 -11.49 -36.22 44.36
N PRO A 710 -11.34 -35.57 43.19
CA PRO A 710 -12.39 -35.63 42.18
C PRO A 710 -12.44 -36.97 41.42
N VAL A 711 -11.42 -37.83 41.54
CA VAL A 711 -11.29 -39.04 40.69
C VAL A 711 -12.06 -40.22 41.27
N ARG A 712 -12.91 -40.83 40.45
CA ARG A 712 -13.65 -42.03 40.84
C ARG A 712 -12.80 -43.29 40.71
N SER A 713 -13.05 -44.28 41.56
CA SER A 713 -12.39 -45.58 41.54
C SER A 713 -12.49 -46.27 40.17
N GLU A 714 -13.63 -46.15 39.48
CA GLU A 714 -13.85 -46.67 38.13
C GLU A 714 -12.94 -46.02 37.07
N GLU A 715 -12.62 -44.73 37.23
CA GLU A 715 -11.79 -43.98 36.28
C GLU A 715 -10.34 -44.47 36.30
N TRP A 716 -9.82 -44.92 37.46
CA TRP A 716 -8.48 -45.52 37.54
C TRP A 716 -8.34 -46.82 36.74
N PHE A 717 -9.40 -47.64 36.72
CA PHE A 717 -9.40 -48.89 35.96
C PHE A 717 -9.53 -48.68 34.44
N SER A 718 -10.00 -47.50 34.01
CA SER A 718 -10.18 -47.17 32.59
C SER A 718 -8.86 -47.15 31.78
N LEU A 719 -7.72 -47.01 32.46
CA LEU A 719 -6.37 -47.03 31.89
C LEU A 719 -5.91 -48.41 31.38
N GLY A 720 -6.51 -49.51 31.87
CA GLY A 720 -6.12 -50.89 31.51
C GLY A 720 -6.78 -51.40 30.23
N LYS A 721 -6.01 -52.03 29.32
CA LYS A 721 -6.57 -52.74 28.12
C LYS A 721 -7.35 -54.02 28.47
N ARG A 722 -7.10 -54.60 29.65
CA ARG A 722 -7.81 -55.76 30.26
C ARG A 722 -8.32 -55.32 31.63
N ARG A 723 -9.35 -55.99 32.17
CA ARG A 723 -9.87 -55.74 33.53
C ARG A 723 -8.74 -55.93 34.56
N ALA A 724 -8.03 -54.87 34.89
CA ALA A 724 -7.02 -54.89 35.96
C ALA A 724 -7.74 -55.21 37.27
N ALA A 725 -7.18 -56.13 38.06
CA ALA A 725 -7.78 -56.51 39.33
C ALA A 725 -7.54 -55.44 40.40
N TRP A 726 -6.39 -54.74 40.30
CA TRP A 726 -5.92 -53.76 41.28
C TRP A 726 -5.40 -52.48 40.62
N ALA A 727 -5.76 -51.34 41.20
CA ALA A 727 -5.13 -50.05 40.93
C ALA A 727 -4.49 -49.54 42.24
N GLN A 728 -3.16 -49.47 42.25
CA GLN A 728 -2.39 -49.10 43.42
C GLN A 728 -1.76 -47.72 43.23
N VAL A 729 -2.10 -46.78 44.11
CA VAL A 729 -1.54 -45.42 44.14
C VAL A 729 -0.69 -45.28 45.41
N THR A 730 0.59 -44.95 45.26
CA THR A 730 1.55 -44.80 46.37
C THR A 730 2.05 -43.37 46.49
N LYS A 731 1.98 -42.79 47.70
CA LYS A 731 2.55 -41.49 48.08
C LYS A 731 3.81 -41.74 48.93
N LYS A 732 4.95 -41.19 48.53
CA LYS A 732 6.22 -41.28 49.28
C LYS A 732 6.37 -40.06 50.19
N ILE A 733 6.69 -40.26 51.47
CA ILE A 733 6.91 -39.17 52.42
C ILE A 733 8.28 -38.53 52.12
N GLY A 734 8.29 -37.32 51.55
CA GLY A 734 9.48 -36.54 51.23
C GLY A 734 9.77 -36.30 49.74
N ASN A 735 9.12 -37.05 48.83
CA ASN A 735 9.08 -36.72 47.40
C ASN A 735 7.66 -36.26 47.07
N GLU A 736 7.51 -35.07 46.51
CA GLU A 736 6.22 -34.53 46.08
C GLU A 736 5.72 -35.28 44.85
N GLY A 737 4.97 -36.38 45.05
CA GLY A 737 4.36 -37.13 43.95
C GLY A 737 3.76 -38.48 44.32
N PHE A 738 2.88 -38.95 43.44
CA PHE A 738 2.20 -40.25 43.49
C PHE A 738 2.77 -41.19 42.40
N GLU A 739 2.81 -42.48 42.70
CA GLU A 739 3.20 -43.54 41.77
C GLU A 739 2.01 -44.49 41.57
N LEU A 740 1.62 -44.74 40.31
CA LEU A 740 0.51 -45.62 39.94
C LEU A 740 1.02 -46.97 39.42
N LYS A 741 0.49 -48.05 39.98
CA LYS A 741 0.70 -49.42 39.49
C LYS A 741 -0.64 -50.07 39.20
N LEU A 742 -0.78 -50.57 37.98
CA LEU A 742 -1.92 -51.38 37.57
C LEU A 742 -1.46 -52.83 37.55
N GLU A 743 -2.01 -53.66 38.43
CA GLU A 743 -1.66 -55.07 38.54
C GLU A 743 -2.80 -55.95 38.01
N ASN A 744 -2.44 -56.85 37.09
CA ASN A 744 -3.35 -57.83 36.51
C ASN A 744 -3.38 -59.15 37.30
N ASP A 745 -2.41 -59.34 38.21
CA ASP A 745 -2.28 -60.54 39.02
C ASP A 745 -3.10 -60.44 40.31
N ILE A 746 -3.53 -61.59 40.82
CA ILE A 746 -4.30 -61.69 42.06
C ILE A 746 -3.39 -61.49 43.29
N ALA A 747 -2.10 -61.75 43.15
CA ALA A 747 -1.08 -61.60 44.19
C ALA A 747 -0.49 -60.18 44.20
N CYS A 748 -1.22 -59.24 44.81
CA CYS A 748 -0.75 -57.87 45.00
C CYS A 748 0.14 -57.77 46.26
N VAL A 749 1.25 -57.03 46.19
CA VAL A 749 2.10 -56.76 47.35
C VAL A 749 1.52 -55.56 48.13
N PHE A 750 0.75 -55.87 49.17
CA PHE A 750 0.12 -54.84 50.02
C PHE A 750 1.09 -54.10 50.93
N LEU A 751 2.31 -54.63 51.13
CA LEU A 751 3.26 -54.16 52.13
C LEU A 751 4.03 -52.91 51.64
N PRO A 752 3.83 -51.74 52.27
CA PRO A 752 4.58 -50.53 51.95
C PRO A 752 5.92 -50.47 52.71
N CYS A 753 6.86 -49.69 52.19
CA CYS A 753 8.09 -49.33 52.92
C CYS A 753 7.79 -48.33 54.05
N ALA A 754 8.71 -48.19 55.01
CA ALA A 754 8.54 -47.40 56.25
C ALA A 754 8.10 -45.93 56.09
N ARG A 755 8.23 -45.35 54.89
CA ARG A 755 7.91 -43.94 54.58
C ARG A 755 6.93 -43.81 53.41
N GLU A 756 6.04 -44.78 53.22
CA GLU A 756 5.05 -44.80 52.13
C GLU A 756 3.62 -44.90 52.65
N ILE A 757 2.71 -44.14 52.03
CA ILE A 757 1.27 -44.29 52.16
C ILE A 757 0.75 -44.88 50.85
N ARG A 758 0.03 -46.00 50.92
CA ARG A 758 -0.42 -46.76 49.73
C ARG A 758 -1.92 -46.93 49.76
N LEU A 759 -2.61 -46.62 48.67
CA LEU A 759 -4.01 -46.98 48.45
C LEU A 759 -4.10 -48.04 47.36
N SER A 760 -4.76 -49.15 47.63
CA SER A 760 -5.02 -50.23 46.67
C SER A 760 -6.53 -50.34 46.44
N LEU A 761 -6.99 -49.99 45.24
CA LEU A 761 -8.38 -50.07 44.82
C LEU A 761 -8.65 -51.42 44.16
N CYS A 762 -9.77 -52.07 44.50
CA CYS A 762 -10.16 -53.37 43.97
C CYS A 762 -11.35 -53.24 42.99
N GLY A 763 -11.22 -53.79 41.78
CA GLY A 763 -12.20 -53.58 40.70
C GLY A 763 -13.24 -54.69 40.46
N ASP A 764 -13.16 -55.84 41.15
CA ASP A 764 -13.98 -57.02 40.80
C ASP A 764 -14.72 -57.66 41.97
N LYS A 765 -15.93 -58.19 41.70
CA LYS A 765 -16.93 -58.64 42.68
C LYS A 765 -16.46 -59.81 43.55
N SER A 766 -15.48 -60.59 43.07
CA SER A 766 -14.96 -61.79 43.75
C SER A 766 -13.73 -61.55 44.63
N VAL A 767 -13.12 -60.35 44.58
CA VAL A 767 -11.79 -60.10 45.15
C VAL A 767 -11.82 -60.06 46.68
N TRP A 768 -12.82 -59.42 47.30
CA TRP A 768 -12.97 -59.40 48.77
C TRP A 768 -13.08 -60.79 49.39
N SER A 769 -13.78 -61.71 48.72
CA SER A 769 -13.90 -63.10 49.20
C SER A 769 -12.54 -63.81 49.26
N LYS A 770 -11.65 -63.52 48.29
CA LYS A 770 -10.30 -64.09 48.17
C LYS A 770 -9.27 -63.34 49.02
N LEU A 771 -9.48 -62.04 49.29
CA LEU A 771 -8.64 -61.20 50.15
C LEU A 771 -8.49 -61.83 51.55
N SER A 772 -9.56 -62.42 52.08
CA SER A 772 -9.54 -63.18 53.34
C SER A 772 -8.49 -64.29 53.36
N GLY A 773 -8.27 -64.96 52.21
CA GLY A 773 -7.25 -65.98 52.04
C GLY A 773 -5.85 -65.40 51.89
N ILE A 774 -5.71 -64.31 51.13
CA ILE A 774 -4.41 -63.66 50.86
C ILE A 774 -3.84 -63.02 52.13
N LEU A 775 -4.69 -62.39 52.93
CA LEU A 775 -4.30 -61.80 54.22
C LEU A 775 -4.31 -62.83 55.36
N GLY A 776 -4.69 -64.09 55.13
CA GLY A 776 -4.70 -65.15 56.15
C GLY A 776 -5.74 -64.97 57.26
N ILE A 777 -6.90 -64.35 56.98
CA ILE A 777 -7.96 -63.98 57.95
C ILE A 777 -9.24 -64.82 57.77
N LYS A 778 -9.17 -65.95 57.03
CA LYS A 778 -10.32 -66.83 56.72
C LYS A 778 -11.19 -67.22 57.94
N ASP A 779 -10.57 -67.45 59.10
CA ASP A 779 -11.26 -68.01 60.28
C ASP A 779 -12.10 -66.99 61.07
N LEU A 780 -12.02 -65.68 60.76
CA LEU A 780 -12.69 -64.59 61.51
C LEU A 780 -13.94 -64.03 60.82
N LEU A 781 -14.14 -64.31 59.53
CA LEU A 781 -15.30 -63.83 58.75
C LEU A 781 -16.58 -64.63 58.99
N THR A 782 -16.52 -65.68 59.81
CA THR A 782 -17.62 -66.63 60.08
C THR A 782 -18.39 -66.33 61.38
N GLY A 783 -18.03 -65.26 62.11
CA GLY A 783 -18.74 -64.79 63.32
C GLY A 783 -20.06 -64.08 63.01
N GLN A 784 -21.11 -64.35 63.80
CA GLN A 784 -22.51 -63.98 63.54
C GLN A 784 -22.86 -62.49 63.75
N GLU A 785 -22.33 -61.59 62.94
CA GLU A 785 -22.93 -60.27 62.71
C GLU A 785 -23.35 -60.16 61.23
N LYS A 786 -24.66 -60.07 60.98
CA LYS A 786 -25.26 -60.24 59.64
C LYS A 786 -24.93 -59.13 58.63
N TYR A 787 -24.48 -57.96 59.07
CA TYR A 787 -24.40 -56.76 58.21
C TYR A 787 -23.10 -55.95 58.33
N LEU A 788 -22.38 -56.05 59.44
CA LEU A 788 -21.09 -55.37 59.66
C LEU A 788 -20.13 -56.42 60.23
N LYS A 789 -18.94 -56.53 59.64
CA LYS A 789 -17.86 -57.40 60.10
C LYS A 789 -16.64 -56.53 60.34
N HIS A 790 -16.20 -56.41 61.59
CA HIS A 790 -14.95 -55.75 61.96
C HIS A 790 -14.01 -56.79 62.58
N ALA A 791 -12.76 -56.83 62.12
CA ALA A 791 -11.74 -57.64 62.77
C ALA A 791 -10.35 -57.02 62.64
N GLN A 792 -9.54 -57.28 63.67
CA GLN A 792 -8.18 -56.80 63.83
C GLN A 792 -7.27 -58.00 64.14
N ARG A 793 -6.27 -58.25 63.30
CA ARG A 793 -5.34 -59.38 63.44
C ARG A 793 -3.89 -58.93 63.34
N GLY A 794 -3.07 -59.38 64.27
CA GLY A 794 -1.63 -59.16 64.26
C GLY A 794 -0.91 -60.14 63.34
N PHE A 795 -0.01 -59.63 62.51
CA PHE A 795 0.91 -60.37 61.64
C PHE A 795 2.35 -59.89 61.92
N GLY A 796 3.01 -60.50 62.90
CA GLY A 796 4.33 -60.02 63.37
C GLY A 796 4.26 -58.60 63.93
N ASN A 797 5.10 -57.68 63.44
CA ASN A 797 5.09 -56.26 63.83
C ASN A 797 4.01 -55.42 63.11
N GLN A 798 3.00 -56.06 62.52
CA GLN A 798 1.99 -55.40 61.69
C GLN A 798 0.60 -55.73 62.20
N LEU A 799 -0.28 -54.75 62.09
CA LEU A 799 -1.67 -54.86 62.48
C LEU A 799 -2.53 -54.65 61.23
N VAL A 800 -3.28 -55.68 60.85
CA VAL A 800 -4.27 -55.58 59.78
C VAL A 800 -5.63 -55.45 60.42
N THR A 801 -6.32 -54.36 60.12
CA THR A 801 -7.70 -54.14 60.54
C THR A 801 -8.55 -53.99 59.31
N TYR A 802 -9.71 -54.64 59.27
CA TYR A 802 -10.67 -54.46 58.20
C TYR A 802 -12.08 -54.29 58.73
N VAL A 803 -12.87 -53.56 57.96
CA VAL A 803 -14.29 -53.33 58.16
C VAL A 803 -14.98 -53.69 56.86
N GLN A 804 -15.92 -54.62 56.93
CA GLN A 804 -16.73 -55.05 55.81
C GLN A 804 -18.21 -54.84 56.15
N ILE A 805 -18.94 -54.22 55.25
CA ILE A 805 -20.40 -54.03 55.35
C ILE A 805 -21.05 -54.86 54.25
N GLU A 806 -22.01 -55.68 54.67
CA GLU A 806 -22.88 -56.47 53.80
C GLU A 806 -24.30 -55.91 53.93
N PHE A 807 -24.89 -55.49 52.81
CA PHE A 807 -26.28 -55.03 52.79
C PHE A 807 -27.23 -56.21 52.51
N PRO A 808 -28.42 -56.26 53.14
CA PRO A 808 -29.44 -57.27 52.82
C PRO A 808 -30.06 -57.01 51.43
N GLU A 809 -30.25 -58.08 50.64
CA GLU A 809 -31.00 -58.03 49.37
C GLU A 809 -32.05 -59.15 49.24
N GLU A 810 -33.05 -58.89 48.41
CA GLU A 810 -34.21 -59.77 48.15
C GLU A 810 -33.78 -61.11 47.51
N ALA A 811 -34.50 -62.17 47.87
CA ALA A 811 -34.24 -63.51 47.37
C ALA A 811 -34.46 -63.61 45.85
N GLY A 812 -33.38 -63.64 45.06
CA GLY A 812 -33.46 -64.06 43.65
C GLY A 812 -32.42 -63.55 42.66
N GLU A 813 -31.62 -62.51 42.97
CA GLU A 813 -30.61 -61.99 42.03
C GLU A 813 -29.20 -61.95 42.66
N GLU A 814 -28.18 -62.18 41.82
CA GLU A 814 -26.79 -62.44 42.21
C GLU A 814 -26.13 -61.28 42.98
N PHE A 815 -25.68 -61.58 44.21
CA PHE A 815 -24.81 -60.81 45.13
C PHE A 815 -24.33 -59.43 44.64
N HIS A 816 -24.85 -58.34 45.21
CA HIS A 816 -24.10 -57.08 45.24
C HIS A 816 -22.87 -57.19 46.17
N CYS A 817 -21.74 -56.63 45.73
CA CYS A 817 -20.42 -56.79 46.35
C CYS A 817 -20.39 -56.36 47.82
N PRO A 818 -19.66 -57.07 48.70
CA PRO A 818 -19.36 -56.55 50.02
C PRO A 818 -18.55 -55.25 49.91
N TRP A 819 -18.95 -54.22 50.64
CA TRP A 819 -18.18 -52.99 50.74
C TRP A 819 -17.16 -53.17 51.85
N GLY A 820 -15.88 -53.04 51.51
CA GLY A 820 -14.81 -53.25 52.46
C GLY A 820 -13.83 -52.09 52.46
N ILE A 821 -13.29 -51.83 53.65
CA ILE A 821 -12.00 -51.18 53.81
C ILE A 821 -11.11 -52.09 54.63
N ALA A 822 -9.85 -52.23 54.24
CA ALA A 822 -8.83 -52.85 55.06
C ALA A 822 -7.64 -51.92 55.11
N TRP A 823 -6.98 -51.85 56.25
CA TRP A 823 -5.73 -51.12 56.36
C TRP A 823 -4.71 -51.90 57.17
N ILE A 824 -3.46 -51.68 56.80
CA ILE A 824 -2.29 -52.29 57.43
C ILE A 824 -1.52 -51.13 58.05
N SER A 825 -1.39 -51.14 59.36
CA SER A 825 -0.55 -50.20 60.11
C SER A 825 0.69 -50.91 60.62
N ARG A 826 1.85 -50.35 60.33
CA ARG A 826 3.15 -50.79 60.86
C ARG A 826 3.87 -49.61 61.50
N GLN A 827 4.26 -49.74 62.77
CA GLN A 827 5.21 -48.82 63.40
C GLN A 827 6.63 -49.30 63.13
N THR A 828 7.49 -48.43 62.60
CA THR A 828 8.92 -48.68 62.38
C THR A 828 9.75 -47.57 63.02
N THR A 829 11.07 -47.77 63.14
CA THR A 829 12.01 -46.78 63.70
C THR A 829 12.07 -45.46 62.92
N ASP A 830 11.63 -45.48 61.65
CA ASP A 830 11.67 -44.35 60.72
C ASP A 830 10.31 -43.68 60.47
N GLY A 831 9.24 -44.12 61.16
CA GLY A 831 7.89 -43.57 61.05
C GLY A 831 6.78 -44.62 60.84
N PRO A 832 5.50 -44.17 60.78
CA PRO A 832 4.35 -45.03 60.49
C PRO A 832 4.18 -45.20 58.96
N ALA A 833 3.99 -46.45 58.53
CA ALA A 833 3.59 -46.77 57.15
C ALA A 833 2.14 -47.29 57.14
N HIS A 834 1.34 -46.75 56.22
CA HIS A 834 -0.07 -47.07 56.09
C HIS A 834 -0.36 -47.60 54.69
N ALA A 835 -0.86 -48.84 54.60
CA ALA A 835 -1.47 -49.34 53.38
C ALA A 835 -2.98 -49.44 53.59
N PHE A 836 -3.73 -48.79 52.72
CA PHE A 836 -5.18 -48.78 52.66
C PHE A 836 -5.63 -49.61 51.46
N ILE A 837 -6.66 -50.42 51.65
CA ILE A 837 -7.31 -51.24 50.65
C ILE A 837 -8.78 -50.84 50.69
N SER A 838 -9.34 -50.47 49.55
CA SER A 838 -10.68 -49.89 49.49
C SER A 838 -11.47 -50.37 48.28
N THR A 839 -12.77 -50.49 48.45
CA THR A 839 -13.75 -50.50 47.34
C THR A 839 -14.68 -49.30 47.37
N LEU A 840 -14.27 -48.23 48.05
CA LEU A 840 -14.98 -46.96 47.99
C LEU A 840 -14.95 -46.39 46.55
N PRO A 841 -15.99 -45.64 46.16
CA PRO A 841 -16.09 -45.01 44.85
C PRO A 841 -15.10 -43.86 44.65
N ASP A 842 -14.50 -43.32 45.72
CA ASP A 842 -13.60 -42.18 45.67
C ASP A 842 -12.14 -42.65 45.79
N GLY A 843 -11.30 -42.32 44.80
CA GLY A 843 -9.94 -42.85 44.64
C GLY A 843 -8.84 -42.02 45.32
N TRP A 844 -9.16 -41.33 46.41
CA TRP A 844 -8.24 -40.43 47.12
C TRP A 844 -7.41 -41.16 48.19
N ILE A 845 -6.15 -40.75 48.36
CA ILE A 845 -5.23 -41.32 49.36
C ILE A 845 -5.35 -40.61 50.70
N PRO A 846 -5.73 -41.32 51.78
CA PRO A 846 -5.86 -40.73 53.09
C PRO A 846 -4.57 -40.29 53.74
N ASN A 847 -4.63 -39.17 54.48
CA ASN A 847 -3.51 -38.70 55.29
C ASN A 847 -3.32 -39.58 56.53
N ASP A 848 -4.42 -39.99 57.18
CA ASP A 848 -4.43 -40.88 58.33
C ASP A 848 -5.65 -41.82 58.31
N PHE A 849 -5.72 -42.69 59.31
CA PHE A 849 -6.83 -43.63 59.47
C PHE A 849 -8.16 -42.94 59.76
N ALA A 850 -8.16 -41.86 60.55
CA ALA A 850 -9.39 -41.19 60.97
C ALA A 850 -10.09 -40.55 59.76
N ASP A 851 -9.33 -39.91 58.89
CA ASP A 851 -9.80 -39.30 57.64
C ASP A 851 -10.34 -40.38 56.68
N PHE A 852 -9.65 -41.52 56.56
CA PHE A 852 -10.13 -42.65 55.76
C PHE A 852 -11.46 -43.23 56.26
N LEU A 853 -11.58 -43.41 57.59
CA LEU A 853 -12.79 -43.95 58.21
C LEU A 853 -13.95 -42.96 58.15
N GLU A 854 -13.69 -41.67 58.38
CA GLU A 854 -14.70 -40.62 58.29
C GLU A 854 -15.31 -40.58 56.89
N GLN A 855 -14.48 -40.65 55.85
CA GLN A 855 -14.94 -40.73 54.47
C GLN A 855 -15.73 -42.01 54.21
N PHE A 856 -15.24 -43.18 54.65
CA PHE A 856 -15.99 -44.43 54.54
C PHE A 856 -17.39 -44.29 55.13
N LEU A 857 -17.52 -43.73 56.34
CA LEU A 857 -18.81 -43.52 57.00
C LEU A 857 -19.69 -42.49 56.26
N LYS A 858 -19.10 -41.41 55.72
CA LYS A 858 -19.82 -40.43 54.90
C LYS A 858 -20.37 -41.08 53.63
N THR A 859 -19.56 -41.84 52.91
CA THR A 859 -19.95 -42.51 51.67
C THR A 859 -20.99 -43.59 51.91
N VAL A 860 -20.85 -44.39 52.98
CA VAL A 860 -21.87 -45.35 53.42
C VAL A 860 -23.19 -44.63 53.75
N ARG A 861 -23.12 -43.50 54.46
CA ARG A 861 -24.32 -42.69 54.78
C ARG A 861 -24.96 -42.10 53.53
N GLN A 862 -24.17 -41.62 52.57
CA GLN A 862 -24.69 -41.10 51.30
C GLN A 862 -25.33 -42.21 50.48
N ARG A 863 -24.69 -43.37 50.36
CA ARG A 863 -25.25 -44.51 49.64
C ARG A 863 -26.53 -45.01 50.29
N TRP A 864 -26.57 -45.06 51.62
CA TRP A 864 -27.78 -45.36 52.36
C TRP A 864 -28.90 -44.36 52.04
N LYS A 865 -28.60 -43.06 51.98
CA LYS A 865 -29.56 -42.04 51.53
C LYS A 865 -29.99 -42.24 50.08
N GLU A 866 -29.08 -42.57 49.17
CA GLU A 866 -29.39 -42.86 47.76
C GLU A 866 -30.30 -44.08 47.64
N MET A 867 -30.00 -45.17 48.34
CA MET A 867 -30.84 -46.38 48.40
C MET A 867 -32.21 -46.05 48.99
N CYS A 868 -32.28 -45.31 50.09
CA CYS A 868 -33.53 -44.83 50.67
C CYS A 868 -34.29 -43.91 49.70
N SER A 869 -33.61 -43.07 48.92
CA SER A 869 -34.22 -42.20 47.92
C SER A 869 -34.69 -42.97 46.70
N HIS A 870 -33.98 -44.02 46.28
CA HIS A 870 -34.37 -44.91 45.20
C HIS A 870 -35.54 -45.79 45.62
N ALA A 871 -35.54 -46.30 46.85
CA ALA A 871 -36.68 -46.95 47.47
C ALA A 871 -37.87 -45.97 47.56
N SER A 872 -37.64 -44.72 47.97
CA SER A 872 -38.69 -43.68 48.03
C SER A 872 -39.22 -43.32 46.65
N ARG A 873 -38.37 -43.20 45.61
CA ARG A 873 -38.78 -43.00 44.22
C ARG A 873 -39.49 -44.21 43.64
N LYS A 874 -39.07 -45.43 43.98
CA LYS A 874 -39.79 -46.66 43.61
C LYS A 874 -41.15 -46.71 44.29
N VAL A 875 -41.24 -46.31 45.56
CA VAL A 875 -42.51 -46.16 46.29
C VAL A 875 -43.36 -45.05 45.68
N GLU A 876 -42.80 -43.90 45.31
CA GLU A 876 -43.51 -42.81 44.61
C GLU A 876 -43.90 -43.20 43.19
N HIS A 877 -43.10 -43.98 42.48
CA HIS A 877 -43.41 -44.50 41.15
C HIS A 877 -44.49 -45.60 41.24
N LEU A 878 -44.45 -46.45 42.26
CA LEU A 878 -45.53 -47.38 42.58
C LEU A 878 -46.79 -46.62 42.98
N LYS A 879 -46.67 -45.58 43.81
CA LYS A 879 -47.76 -44.68 44.20
C LYS A 879 -48.31 -43.93 43.00
N SER A 880 -47.46 -43.50 42.06
CA SER A 880 -47.81 -42.85 40.79
C SER A 880 -48.51 -43.82 39.84
N ARG A 881 -48.05 -45.08 39.76
CA ARG A 881 -48.73 -46.15 39.00
C ARG A 881 -50.06 -46.52 39.63
N ILE A 882 -50.14 -46.54 40.96
CA ILE A 882 -51.39 -46.78 41.70
C ILE A 882 -52.33 -45.59 41.51
N THR A 883 -51.86 -44.34 41.59
CA THR A 883 -52.71 -43.17 41.28
C THR A 883 -53.08 -43.10 39.82
N LYS A 884 -52.21 -43.48 38.86
CA LYS A 884 -52.60 -43.61 37.45
C LYS A 884 -53.65 -44.70 37.24
N ALA A 885 -53.51 -45.83 37.92
CA ALA A 885 -54.50 -46.90 37.87
C ALA A 885 -55.82 -46.48 38.54
N ILE A 886 -55.76 -45.71 39.63
CA ILE A 886 -56.93 -45.11 40.29
C ILE A 886 -57.56 -44.07 39.37
N ASP A 887 -56.79 -43.18 38.74
CA ASP A 887 -57.26 -42.17 37.78
C ASP A 887 -57.86 -42.84 36.54
N GLU A 888 -57.28 -43.93 36.01
CA GLU A 888 -57.85 -44.70 34.90
C GLU A 888 -59.16 -45.42 35.30
N ILE A 889 -59.23 -45.94 36.53
CA ILE A 889 -60.47 -46.51 37.09
C ILE A 889 -61.50 -45.41 37.33
N GLU A 890 -61.11 -44.27 37.89
CA GLU A 890 -61.96 -43.11 38.15
C GLU A 890 -62.43 -42.48 36.84
N HIS A 891 -61.60 -42.45 35.80
CA HIS A 891 -61.98 -41.98 34.47
C HIS A 891 -62.92 -42.96 33.75
N SER A 892 -62.74 -44.27 33.94
CA SER A 892 -63.65 -45.31 33.46
C SER A 892 -65.01 -45.29 34.20
N VAL A 893 -64.98 -45.05 35.52
CA VAL A 893 -66.17 -44.95 36.36
C VAL A 893 -66.92 -43.65 36.11
N THR A 894 -66.23 -42.52 35.96
CA THR A 894 -66.82 -41.22 35.58
C THR A 894 -67.37 -41.26 34.17
N ALA A 895 -66.67 -41.84 33.19
CA ALA A 895 -67.22 -42.01 31.84
C ALA A 895 -68.47 -42.92 31.80
N ARG A 896 -68.54 -43.94 32.67
CA ARG A 896 -69.74 -44.78 32.84
C ARG A 896 -70.86 -44.06 33.60
N LEU A 897 -70.52 -43.20 34.56
CA LEU A 897 -71.47 -42.34 35.28
C LEU A 897 -72.03 -41.26 34.37
N ASP A 898 -71.22 -40.64 33.51
CA ASP A 898 -71.65 -39.68 32.49
C ASP A 898 -72.54 -40.36 31.45
N TYR A 899 -72.21 -41.58 31.02
CA TYR A 899 -73.09 -42.38 30.15
C TYR A 899 -74.42 -42.71 30.83
N LEU A 900 -74.41 -43.03 32.12
CA LEU A 900 -75.63 -43.26 32.91
C LEU A 900 -76.41 -41.95 33.14
N GLU A 901 -75.76 -40.82 33.39
CA GLU A 901 -76.40 -39.52 33.54
C GLU A 901 -77.02 -39.06 32.22
N GLN A 902 -76.35 -39.30 31.10
CA GLN A 902 -76.87 -39.04 29.76
C GLN A 902 -78.08 -39.94 29.45
N ALA A 903 -78.00 -41.24 29.76
CA ALA A 903 -79.12 -42.17 29.63
C ALA A 903 -80.30 -41.79 30.55
N VAL A 904 -80.02 -41.31 31.77
CA VAL A 904 -81.04 -40.81 32.71
C VAL A 904 -81.64 -39.49 32.24
N ARG A 905 -80.86 -38.59 31.63
CA ARG A 905 -81.37 -37.35 31.00
C ARG A 905 -82.22 -37.65 29.78
N GLU A 906 -81.83 -38.62 28.95
CA GLU A 906 -82.65 -39.09 27.82
C GLU A 906 -83.93 -39.76 28.30
N LEU A 907 -83.86 -40.60 29.34
CA LEU A 907 -85.06 -41.18 29.98
C LEU A 907 -85.96 -40.11 30.61
N LEU A 908 -85.39 -39.09 31.26
CA LEU A 908 -86.13 -37.95 31.82
C LEU A 908 -86.74 -37.08 30.73
N GLN A 909 -86.06 -36.87 29.59
CA GLN A 909 -86.64 -36.17 28.44
C GLN A 909 -87.77 -36.98 27.79
N ILE A 910 -87.65 -38.31 27.71
CA ILE A 910 -88.71 -39.20 27.22
C ILE A 910 -89.92 -39.18 28.18
N GLU A 911 -89.69 -39.24 29.50
CA GLU A 911 -90.76 -39.15 30.51
C GLU A 911 -91.40 -37.75 30.58
N LEU A 912 -90.62 -36.66 30.48
CA LEU A 912 -91.15 -35.28 30.43
C LEU A 912 -91.91 -34.99 29.13
N ALA A 913 -91.47 -35.56 27.99
CA ALA A 913 -92.24 -35.53 26.74
C ALA A 913 -93.54 -36.34 26.86
N TRP A 914 -93.54 -37.46 27.59
CA TRP A 914 -94.74 -38.24 27.91
C TRP A 914 -95.70 -37.55 28.89
N ILE A 915 -95.18 -36.68 29.78
CA ILE A 915 -95.99 -35.87 30.71
C ILE A 915 -96.69 -34.70 29.99
N SER A 916 -96.18 -34.24 28.85
CA SER A 916 -96.83 -33.20 28.04
C SER A 916 -98.02 -33.70 27.20
N THR A 917 -98.27 -35.02 27.17
CA THR A 917 -99.22 -35.65 26.25
C THR A 917 -100.34 -36.44 26.94
N ASN A 918 -100.45 -36.45 28.27
CA ASN A 918 -101.57 -37.12 28.96
C ASN A 918 -101.98 -36.47 30.30
N GLU A 919 -103.18 -35.86 30.28
CA GLU A 919 -103.83 -35.06 31.34
C GLU A 919 -104.48 -35.85 32.50
N SER A 920 -104.11 -37.11 32.75
CA SER A 920 -104.86 -37.97 33.70
C SER A 920 -104.02 -38.82 34.65
N ALA A 921 -102.93 -38.27 35.18
CA ALA A 921 -102.16 -38.92 36.26
C ALA A 921 -101.45 -37.93 37.23
N SER A 922 -101.97 -36.71 37.36
CA SER A 922 -101.32 -35.56 38.01
C SER A 922 -101.26 -35.59 39.55
N PHE A 923 -101.88 -36.55 40.24
CA PHE A 923 -101.83 -36.62 41.72
C PHE A 923 -101.11 -37.85 42.30
N LYS A 924 -100.90 -38.93 41.52
CA LYS A 924 -100.17 -40.14 41.97
C LYS A 924 -98.66 -40.08 41.69
N ARG A 925 -98.21 -39.22 40.77
CA ARG A 925 -96.78 -39.04 40.42
C ARG A 925 -96.07 -37.94 41.22
N LEU A 926 -96.79 -37.03 41.89
CA LEU A 926 -96.18 -36.06 42.82
C LEU A 926 -95.54 -36.72 44.05
N SER A 927 -96.00 -37.92 44.43
CA SER A 927 -95.45 -38.71 45.55
C SER A 927 -94.08 -39.32 45.25
N TRP A 928 -93.71 -39.54 43.99
CA TRP A 928 -92.42 -40.15 43.62
C TRP A 928 -91.29 -39.11 43.58
N ILE A 929 -91.59 -37.89 43.14
CA ILE A 929 -90.62 -36.78 43.06
C ILE A 929 -90.25 -36.28 44.48
N THR A 930 -91.19 -36.24 45.42
CA THR A 930 -90.92 -35.79 46.80
C THR A 930 -90.22 -36.82 47.67
N PHE A 931 -90.39 -38.12 47.43
CA PHE A 931 -89.84 -39.19 48.30
C PHE A 931 -88.56 -39.86 47.79
N VAL A 932 -88.20 -39.73 46.50
CA VAL A 932 -86.99 -40.35 45.93
C VAL A 932 -85.90 -39.32 45.57
N TYR A 933 -86.28 -38.14 45.06
CA TYR A 933 -85.30 -37.17 44.54
C TYR A 933 -84.81 -36.15 45.58
N LEU A 934 -85.63 -35.73 46.53
CA LEU A 934 -85.21 -34.79 47.60
C LEU A 934 -84.10 -35.36 48.50
N PRO A 935 -84.11 -36.67 48.88
CA PRO A 935 -83.00 -37.28 49.60
C PRO A 935 -81.72 -37.41 48.75
N LEU A 936 -81.84 -37.64 47.44
CA LEU A 936 -80.68 -37.80 46.54
C LEU A 936 -79.94 -36.48 46.30
N MET A 937 -80.67 -35.37 46.18
CA MET A 937 -80.07 -34.02 46.12
C MET A 937 -79.42 -33.60 47.44
N PHE A 938 -79.93 -34.07 48.58
CA PHE A 938 -79.33 -33.80 49.89
C PHE A 938 -78.03 -34.59 50.10
N VAL A 939 -77.91 -35.77 49.49
CA VAL A 939 -76.69 -36.59 49.48
C VAL A 939 -75.61 -36.01 48.57
N SER A 940 -75.95 -35.46 47.39
CA SER A 940 -74.97 -34.80 46.52
C SER A 940 -74.39 -33.51 47.13
N SER A 941 -75.17 -32.80 47.95
CA SER A 941 -74.70 -31.64 48.73
C SER A 941 -73.74 -32.02 49.87
N LEU A 942 -73.82 -33.25 50.39
CA LEU A 942 -73.01 -33.70 51.53
C LEU A 942 -71.62 -34.20 51.11
N PHE A 943 -71.48 -34.72 49.88
CA PHE A 943 -70.21 -35.24 49.36
C PHE A 943 -69.28 -34.15 48.77
N GLY A 944 -69.74 -32.90 48.69
CA GLY A 944 -68.93 -31.75 48.25
C GLY A 944 -68.07 -31.10 49.36
N MET A 945 -68.09 -31.57 50.61
CA MET A 945 -67.33 -30.96 51.71
C MET A 945 -66.11 -31.78 52.14
N ASN A 946 -64.96 -31.15 51.93
CA ASN A 946 -63.60 -31.41 52.41
C ASN A 946 -63.44 -32.45 53.57
N VAL A 947 -62.66 -33.50 53.32
CA VAL A 947 -62.32 -34.61 54.23
C VAL A 947 -61.57 -34.17 55.51
N ASN A 948 -61.13 -32.91 55.60
CA ASN A 948 -60.41 -32.40 56.76
C ASN A 948 -61.31 -31.99 57.95
N LEU A 949 -62.64 -31.90 57.81
CA LEU A 949 -63.54 -31.50 58.91
C LEU A 949 -63.95 -32.64 59.88
N LEU A 950 -63.73 -33.91 59.50
CA LEU A 950 -64.08 -35.09 60.30
C LEU A 950 -63.04 -35.48 61.37
N LYS A 951 -61.93 -34.74 61.43
CA LYS A 951 -60.90 -34.91 62.47
C LYS A 951 -61.18 -34.11 63.74
N ASP A 952 -62.00 -33.05 63.65
CA ASP A 952 -62.08 -32.02 64.71
C ASP A 952 -63.39 -32.04 65.53
N TYR A 953 -64.45 -32.75 65.11
CA TYR A 953 -65.74 -32.81 65.83
C TYR A 953 -66.30 -34.23 65.96
N PRO A 954 -66.14 -34.92 67.11
CA PRO A 954 -66.52 -36.33 67.27
C PRO A 954 -68.04 -36.60 67.38
N ASP A 955 -68.88 -35.56 67.61
CA ASP A 955 -70.33 -35.72 67.78
C ASP A 955 -71.10 -35.96 66.47
N TRP A 956 -70.45 -35.72 65.31
CA TRP A 956 -71.05 -35.90 63.98
C TRP A 956 -71.19 -37.37 63.58
N ARG A 957 -70.53 -38.28 64.32
CA ARG A 957 -70.67 -39.74 64.16
C ARG A 957 -72.09 -40.23 64.46
N TRP A 958 -72.81 -39.57 65.38
CA TRP A 958 -74.21 -39.89 65.68
C TRP A 958 -75.16 -39.50 64.54
N TYR A 959 -74.82 -38.47 63.76
CA TYR A 959 -75.65 -38.02 62.64
C TYR A 959 -75.59 -38.99 61.44
N LEU A 960 -74.43 -39.59 61.16
CA LEU A 960 -74.25 -40.68 60.19
C LEU A 960 -74.92 -41.99 60.64
N LEU A 961 -74.94 -42.25 61.95
CA LEU A 961 -75.63 -43.40 62.54
C LEU A 961 -77.16 -43.24 62.47
N PHE A 962 -77.69 -42.04 62.75
CA PHE A 962 -79.13 -41.75 62.65
C PHE A 962 -79.63 -41.68 61.20
N SER A 963 -78.84 -41.17 60.25
CA SER A 963 -79.20 -41.18 58.83
C SER A 963 -79.16 -42.59 58.25
N GLY A 964 -78.19 -43.42 58.67
CA GLY A 964 -78.15 -44.85 58.37
C GLY A 964 -79.33 -45.64 58.96
N LEU A 965 -79.73 -45.35 60.20
CA LEU A 965 -80.92 -45.96 60.84
C LEU A 965 -82.23 -45.55 60.15
N SER A 966 -82.34 -44.31 59.69
CA SER A 966 -83.50 -43.80 58.94
C SER A 966 -83.66 -44.49 57.57
N LEU A 967 -82.55 -44.75 56.87
CA LEU A 967 -82.51 -45.52 55.61
C LEU A 967 -82.85 -47.01 55.81
N VAL A 968 -82.42 -47.60 56.93
CA VAL A 968 -82.76 -48.99 57.30
C VAL A 968 -84.23 -49.11 57.74
N LEU A 969 -84.78 -48.13 58.46
CA LEU A 969 -86.19 -48.08 58.86
C LEU A 969 -87.13 -47.89 57.65
N THR A 970 -86.76 -47.04 56.69
CA THR A 970 -87.54 -46.83 55.46
C THR A 970 -87.45 -48.03 54.51
N GLY A 971 -86.30 -48.69 54.41
CA GLY A 971 -86.13 -49.95 53.68
C GLY A 971 -86.89 -51.14 54.29
N THR A 972 -86.94 -51.25 55.63
CA THR A 972 -87.70 -52.30 56.32
C THR A 972 -89.22 -52.08 56.28
N LEU A 973 -89.69 -50.83 56.32
CA LEU A 973 -91.10 -50.47 56.07
C LEU A 973 -91.52 -50.78 54.62
N TRP A 974 -90.63 -50.59 53.64
CA TRP A 974 -90.91 -50.92 52.24
C TRP A 974 -90.93 -52.44 51.98
N ILE A 975 -90.02 -53.21 52.58
CA ILE A 975 -89.99 -54.68 52.48
C ILE A 975 -91.22 -55.31 53.16
N THR A 976 -91.65 -54.79 54.32
CA THR A 976 -92.86 -55.28 55.01
C THR A 976 -94.15 -54.94 54.25
N PHE A 977 -94.21 -53.78 53.58
CA PHE A 977 -95.33 -53.42 52.70
C PHE A 977 -95.40 -54.33 51.45
N LYS A 978 -94.24 -54.71 50.89
CA LYS A 978 -94.14 -55.64 49.74
C LYS A 978 -94.48 -57.10 50.13
N PHE A 979 -94.15 -57.51 51.35
CA PHE A 979 -94.47 -58.85 51.88
C PHE A 979 -95.95 -59.00 52.25
N LEU A 980 -96.62 -57.92 52.67
CA LEU A 980 -98.08 -57.89 52.90
C LEU A 980 -98.89 -57.86 51.59
N TYR A 981 -98.34 -57.29 50.52
CA TYR A 981 -98.98 -57.28 49.20
C TYR A 981 -98.83 -58.62 48.45
N ALA A 982 -97.72 -59.35 48.67
CA ALA A 982 -97.47 -60.68 48.07
C ALA A 982 -98.23 -61.84 48.74
N ARG A 983 -98.85 -61.62 49.92
CA ARG A 983 -99.60 -62.66 50.66
C ARG A 983 -101.09 -62.75 50.29
N LYS A 984 -101.53 -62.06 49.23
CA LYS A 984 -102.92 -62.05 48.76
C LYS A 984 -103.15 -62.63 47.35
N THR A 985 -102.12 -63.23 46.74
CA THR A 985 -102.24 -63.88 45.43
C THR A 985 -101.55 -65.24 45.43
N SER A 986 -102.40 -66.26 45.64
CA SER A 986 -102.28 -67.69 45.30
C SER A 986 -101.18 -68.54 45.95
N SER A 987 -101.39 -69.61 46.74
CA SER A 987 -102.54 -70.48 47.07
C SER A 987 -103.40 -70.93 45.87
N PHE A 988 -103.43 -72.25 45.60
CA PHE A 988 -104.03 -72.98 44.46
C PHE A 988 -103.12 -72.98 43.22
N TYR A 989 -102.55 -74.10 42.73
CA TYR A 989 -103.06 -75.47 42.49
C TYR A 989 -101.98 -76.53 42.84
N PHE A 990 -102.20 -77.57 43.66
CA PHE A 990 -102.97 -78.83 43.54
C PHE A 990 -102.30 -79.98 42.75
N ASN A 991 -102.13 -81.12 43.44
CA ASN A 991 -101.87 -82.46 42.91
C ASN A 991 -102.96 -82.90 41.92
N GLY A 992 -102.58 -83.64 40.87
CA GLY A 992 -103.48 -84.28 39.91
C GLY A 992 -103.06 -84.05 38.48
#